data_AF-A0A194VIZ8-F1
#
_entry.id   AF-A0A194VIZ8-F1
#
_cell.length_a   1.000
_cell.length_b   1.000
_cell.length_c   1.000
_cell.angle_alpha   90.00
_cell.angle_beta   90.00
_cell.angle_gamma   90.00
#
_symmetry.space_group_name_H-M   'P 1'
#
loop_
_entity.id
_entity.type
_entity.pdbx_description
1 polymer ?
#
loop_
_entity_poly.entity_id
_entity_poly.type
_entity_poly.pdbx_seq_one_letter_code
_entity_poly.pdbx_strand_id
1 'polypeptide(L)'
;MKAAWEYLANSMELFLEKQLYLDLESVFRSFMELGFHNDWIDIRMGHQYLYLAVKAGCADTVRTLLRKGCRLDIFYTDHVRNSTIAAALENKDLECVGLLLEHCDVNRIMQYFNGDPSTTNFCLFTEAFHNGDELYKQALGLFLKHDADVDARFLYLFDSRTLWNRFCTGNNIPKEWQFSVLEWCFYHNRPLYKQLRPYSKVKPSQTTRAGVLGALELGLHSLQDYLQGVRLIDPDTKDRFLQVILAEQFVFTDECYMTSETLRADPNTALSLLEFGVDPTLSLLNKPHDMFSGVIRHAALAQDDIARGGWMNVIKLLVEKDISPGPDALETAVRSHDINLLRYLTGCIPNIADEGRHALAIAASQSDFEAVTLLLETGVNVNAYVQSGKDQVTILAFAISQYEHPYCGSCSGAIKAASYGMMRYLIRNRAKLIAFSDDWHPCQFLQFLLRETPPNSELARKVQYMVEDFIDFTHPSTPSNGLLEACAWGTSRFSNVANQERLETFEYLLQKGAKVYSGVVIAPLILRESRQQLIQTLIDAGADIHAYSFLNYRFTFQRPVTPLQAAALIGNEQLLRKLLDMGAEVNQNPSPKDAATALQCICQWKAITPEEGLRRLRIIKILLDHGAEVATSPCGRSGRTASQHAAVQGSLDVAIILLHHGANVNDASAREENALDLAALMGRMDMVQCLLNANAVSYRPGRTGYDGAIEWARGGGGTSPSQS
;
A
#
# COMPACT_ATOMS: atom_id res chain seq x y z
N MET A 1 -21.08 -3.84 -30.08
CA MET A 1 -20.25 -4.99 -30.50
C MET A 1 -18.76 -4.66 -30.44
N LYS A 2 -18.22 -3.71 -31.24
CA LYS A 2 -16.86 -3.16 -31.03
C LYS A 2 -16.62 -2.70 -29.59
N ALA A 3 -17.57 -1.93 -29.03
CA ALA A 3 -17.55 -1.52 -27.62
C ALA A 3 -17.60 -2.69 -26.61
N ALA A 4 -18.16 -3.85 -26.99
CA ALA A 4 -18.17 -5.03 -26.12
C ALA A 4 -16.82 -5.75 -26.13
N TRP A 5 -16.14 -5.80 -27.28
CA TRP A 5 -14.77 -6.30 -27.39
C TRP A 5 -13.76 -5.36 -26.73
N GLU A 6 -13.90 -4.04 -26.90
CA GLU A 6 -13.09 -3.03 -26.20
C GLU A 6 -13.35 -3.06 -24.69
N TYR A 7 -14.60 -3.24 -24.26
CA TYR A 7 -14.91 -3.47 -22.85
C TYR A 7 -14.27 -4.76 -22.35
N LEU A 8 -14.30 -5.86 -23.10
CA LEU A 8 -13.69 -7.12 -22.71
C LEU A 8 -12.15 -7.01 -22.63
N ALA A 9 -11.50 -6.41 -23.64
CA ALA A 9 -10.06 -6.18 -23.66
C ALA A 9 -9.59 -5.23 -22.53
N ASN A 10 -10.29 -4.12 -22.31
CA ASN A 10 -10.00 -3.20 -21.20
C ASN A 10 -10.33 -3.82 -19.84
N SER A 11 -11.35 -4.67 -19.77
CA SER A 11 -11.67 -5.38 -18.54
C SER A 11 -10.68 -6.51 -18.28
N MET A 12 -10.12 -7.16 -19.30
CA MET A 12 -9.05 -8.15 -19.17
C MET A 12 -7.79 -7.57 -18.52
N GLU A 13 -7.51 -6.29 -18.75
CA GLU A 13 -6.47 -5.52 -18.05
C GLU A 13 -6.81 -5.35 -16.55
N LEU A 14 -8.07 -5.00 -16.21
CA LEU A 14 -8.57 -4.86 -14.83
C LEU A 14 -8.78 -6.19 -14.08
N PHE A 15 -9.00 -7.30 -14.79
CA PHE A 15 -9.39 -8.60 -14.20
C PHE A 15 -8.21 -9.37 -13.62
N LEU A 16 -7.02 -9.21 -14.21
CA LEU A 16 -5.80 -9.86 -13.76
C LEU A 16 -5.26 -9.25 -12.44
N GLU A 17 -5.73 -8.06 -12.04
CA GLU A 17 -5.45 -7.46 -10.73
C GLU A 17 -6.39 -7.94 -9.60
N LYS A 18 -7.55 -8.54 -9.90
CA LYS A 18 -8.64 -8.68 -8.91
C LYS A 18 -9.22 -10.08 -8.67
N GLN A 19 -8.62 -11.15 -9.21
CA GLN A 19 -9.10 -12.55 -8.99
C GLN A 19 -10.64 -12.72 -9.09
N LEU A 20 -11.27 -12.09 -10.08
CA LEU A 20 -12.70 -12.29 -10.33
C LEU A 20 -12.89 -13.58 -11.15
N TYR A 21 -13.61 -14.56 -10.57
CA TYR A 21 -13.94 -15.87 -11.13
C TYR A 21 -14.92 -15.78 -12.31
N LEU A 22 -14.45 -15.40 -13.50
CA LEU A 22 -15.19 -15.55 -14.75
C LEU A 22 -14.46 -16.58 -15.65
N ASP A 23 -15.21 -17.51 -16.22
CA ASP A 23 -14.73 -18.51 -17.20
C ASP A 23 -14.41 -17.84 -18.55
N LEU A 24 -13.30 -17.09 -18.56
CA LEU A 24 -12.81 -16.30 -19.69
C LEU A 24 -12.44 -17.16 -20.90
N GLU A 25 -12.03 -18.41 -20.67
CA GLU A 25 -11.66 -19.37 -21.73
C GLU A 25 -12.88 -19.71 -22.60
N SER A 26 -14.03 -19.97 -21.96
CA SER A 26 -15.29 -20.26 -22.64
C SER A 26 -15.82 -19.08 -23.45
N VAL A 27 -15.71 -17.87 -22.88
CA VAL A 27 -16.08 -16.63 -23.58
C VAL A 27 -15.17 -16.40 -24.78
N PHE A 28 -13.85 -16.42 -24.60
CA PHE A 28 -12.88 -16.23 -25.68
C PHE A 28 -13.06 -17.25 -26.80
N ARG A 29 -13.26 -18.54 -26.47
CA ARG A 29 -13.53 -19.61 -27.44
C ARG A 29 -14.77 -19.31 -28.28
N SER A 30 -15.88 -18.93 -27.62
CA SER A 30 -17.13 -18.59 -28.31
C SER A 30 -16.96 -17.42 -29.28
N PHE A 31 -16.17 -16.40 -28.92
CA PHE A 31 -15.86 -15.29 -29.83
C PHE A 31 -15.00 -15.76 -31.03
N MET A 32 -14.03 -16.63 -30.80
CA MET A 32 -13.18 -17.10 -31.91
C MET A 32 -13.94 -18.02 -32.87
N GLU A 33 -14.80 -18.90 -32.36
CA GLU A 33 -15.70 -19.77 -33.15
C GLU A 33 -16.69 -18.96 -34.00
N LEU A 34 -17.17 -17.82 -33.49
CA LEU A 34 -18.06 -16.91 -34.20
C LEU A 34 -17.35 -16.05 -35.26
N GLY A 35 -16.03 -16.22 -35.47
CA GLY A 35 -15.29 -15.60 -36.56
C GLY A 35 -14.83 -14.16 -36.28
N PHE A 36 -14.77 -13.73 -35.02
CA PHE A 36 -14.40 -12.35 -34.63
C PHE A 36 -12.91 -12.01 -34.79
N HIS A 37 -12.13 -12.83 -35.50
CA HIS A 37 -10.68 -12.65 -35.71
C HIS A 37 -10.32 -11.71 -36.88
N ASN A 38 -11.28 -11.16 -37.64
CA ASN A 38 -10.97 -10.72 -39.00
C ASN A 38 -10.49 -9.28 -39.22
N ASP A 39 -10.86 -8.24 -38.46
CA ASP A 39 -10.45 -6.86 -38.83
C ASP A 39 -10.02 -5.93 -37.67
N TRP A 40 -10.15 -6.35 -36.40
CA TRP A 40 -9.93 -5.46 -35.24
C TRP A 40 -8.83 -5.93 -34.29
N ILE A 41 -8.03 -6.92 -34.70
CA ILE A 41 -6.91 -7.41 -33.91
C ILE A 41 -5.83 -6.34 -33.88
N ASP A 42 -5.63 -5.73 -32.71
CA ASP A 42 -4.46 -4.92 -32.48
C ASP A 42 -3.24 -5.85 -32.40
N ILE A 43 -2.42 -5.86 -33.45
CA ILE A 43 -1.20 -6.68 -33.54
C ILE A 43 -0.26 -6.38 -32.34
N ARG A 44 -0.35 -5.19 -31.74
CA ARG A 44 0.42 -4.83 -30.53
C ARG A 44 0.04 -5.71 -29.32
N MET A 45 -1.20 -6.20 -29.27
CA MET A 45 -1.71 -7.13 -28.25
C MET A 45 -1.66 -8.61 -28.70
N GLY A 46 -1.01 -8.90 -29.84
CA GLY A 46 -0.97 -10.24 -30.44
C GLY A 46 -0.46 -11.34 -29.50
N HIS A 47 0.45 -11.04 -28.59
CA HIS A 47 0.97 -11.99 -27.60
C HIS A 47 -0.11 -12.49 -26.62
N GLN A 48 -0.99 -11.61 -26.13
CA GLN A 48 -2.08 -11.97 -25.21
C GLN A 48 -3.10 -12.86 -25.91
N TYR A 49 -3.44 -12.53 -27.16
CA TYR A 49 -4.37 -13.32 -27.96
C TYR A 49 -3.83 -14.73 -28.23
N LEU A 50 -2.53 -14.85 -28.51
CA LEU A 50 -1.87 -16.15 -28.66
C LEU A 50 -1.91 -16.94 -27.34
N TYR A 51 -1.60 -16.30 -26.20
CA TYR A 51 -1.66 -16.94 -24.88
C TYR A 51 -3.04 -17.54 -24.58
N LEU A 52 -4.09 -16.76 -24.77
CA LEU A 52 -5.47 -17.17 -24.50
C LEU A 52 -5.96 -18.24 -25.48
N ALA A 53 -5.62 -18.12 -26.76
CA ALA A 53 -5.96 -19.11 -27.77
C ALA A 53 -5.32 -20.47 -27.45
N VAL A 54 -4.07 -20.45 -26.98
CA VAL A 54 -3.37 -21.65 -26.52
C VAL A 54 -4.06 -22.22 -25.28
N LYS A 55 -4.30 -21.41 -24.24
CA LYS A 55 -4.98 -21.85 -23.00
C LYS A 55 -6.35 -22.45 -23.29
N ALA A 56 -7.13 -21.82 -24.16
CA ALA A 56 -8.44 -22.31 -24.58
C ALA A 56 -8.39 -23.53 -25.53
N GLY A 57 -7.21 -23.99 -25.95
CA GLY A 57 -7.04 -25.17 -26.81
C GLY A 57 -7.45 -24.96 -28.28
N CYS A 58 -7.37 -23.74 -28.79
CA CYS A 58 -7.86 -23.37 -30.12
C CYS A 58 -6.73 -23.28 -31.17
N ALA A 59 -6.18 -24.41 -31.63
CA ALA A 59 -5.03 -24.45 -32.55
C ALA A 59 -5.26 -23.72 -33.90
N ASP A 60 -6.45 -23.79 -34.49
CA ASP A 60 -6.76 -23.09 -35.75
C ASP A 60 -6.78 -21.57 -35.59
N THR A 61 -7.20 -21.10 -34.42
CA THR A 61 -7.13 -19.69 -34.05
C THR A 61 -5.67 -19.26 -33.92
N VAL A 62 -4.82 -20.07 -33.28
CA VAL A 62 -3.37 -19.80 -33.20
C VAL A 62 -2.77 -19.66 -34.61
N ARG A 63 -3.03 -20.61 -35.52
CA ARG A 63 -2.56 -20.52 -36.92
C ARG A 63 -3.03 -19.24 -37.61
N THR A 64 -4.28 -18.85 -37.39
CA THR A 64 -4.86 -17.63 -37.99
C THR A 64 -4.22 -16.36 -37.44
N LEU A 65 -3.99 -16.28 -36.12
CA LEU A 65 -3.33 -15.16 -35.47
C LEU A 65 -1.89 -14.99 -35.95
N LEU A 66 -1.14 -16.09 -36.08
CA LEU A 66 0.23 -16.08 -36.61
C LEU A 66 0.27 -15.62 -38.06
N ARG A 67 -0.65 -16.10 -38.92
CA ARG A 67 -0.77 -15.65 -40.33
C ARG A 67 -1.08 -14.16 -40.45
N LYS A 68 -1.80 -13.58 -39.48
CA LYS A 68 -2.07 -12.13 -39.41
C LYS A 68 -0.89 -11.31 -38.88
N GLY A 69 0.22 -11.96 -38.52
CA GLY A 69 1.44 -11.29 -38.06
C GLY A 69 1.49 -11.04 -36.55
N CYS A 70 0.61 -11.67 -35.75
CA CYS A 70 0.78 -11.67 -34.30
C CYS A 70 2.07 -12.45 -33.97
N ARG A 71 2.93 -11.88 -33.12
CA ARG A 71 4.16 -12.55 -32.68
C ARG A 71 4.24 -12.59 -31.16
N LEU A 72 4.90 -13.63 -30.65
CA LEU A 72 5.14 -13.85 -29.22
C LEU A 72 6.29 -13.00 -28.66
N ASP A 73 7.16 -12.46 -29.51
CA ASP A 73 8.47 -11.92 -29.14
C ASP A 73 8.54 -10.37 -29.18
N ILE A 74 7.39 -9.69 -29.07
CA ILE A 74 7.32 -8.22 -29.19
C ILE A 74 7.18 -7.56 -27.81
N PHE A 75 6.07 -7.81 -27.10
CA PHE A 75 5.78 -7.23 -25.78
C PHE A 75 5.12 -8.28 -24.90
N TYR A 76 5.25 -8.14 -23.58
CA TYR A 76 4.32 -8.77 -22.64
C TYR A 76 3.84 -7.75 -21.58
N THR A 77 2.73 -8.07 -20.92
CA THR A 77 2.11 -7.22 -19.88
C THR A 77 2.31 -7.83 -18.51
N ASP A 78 2.33 -7.01 -17.44
CA ASP A 78 2.51 -7.44 -16.04
C ASP A 78 1.52 -8.54 -15.59
N HIS A 79 0.43 -8.69 -16.34
CA HIS A 79 -0.70 -9.52 -16.03
C HIS A 79 -0.64 -10.94 -16.65
N VAL A 80 0.17 -11.18 -17.68
CA VAL A 80 0.38 -12.51 -18.28
C VAL A 80 1.82 -12.94 -17.99
N ARG A 81 2.06 -13.41 -16.75
CA ARG A 81 3.39 -13.85 -16.27
C ARG A 81 3.86 -15.19 -16.84
N ASN A 82 2.99 -15.93 -17.53
CA ASN A 82 3.26 -17.30 -17.97
C ASN A 82 3.59 -17.35 -19.47
N SER A 83 4.62 -18.12 -19.83
CA SER A 83 4.99 -18.38 -21.22
C SER A 83 3.83 -19.03 -21.99
N THR A 84 3.45 -18.47 -23.15
CA THR A 84 2.49 -19.10 -24.07
C THR A 84 2.96 -20.49 -24.51
N ILE A 85 4.27 -20.69 -24.62
CA ILE A 85 4.86 -22.00 -24.94
C ILE A 85 4.70 -22.97 -23.78
N ALA A 86 4.91 -22.52 -22.53
CA ALA A 86 4.62 -23.34 -21.34
C ALA A 86 3.13 -23.71 -21.25
N ALA A 87 2.22 -22.77 -21.56
CA ALA A 87 0.79 -23.04 -21.62
C ALA A 87 0.43 -24.09 -22.69
N ALA A 88 1.12 -24.11 -23.83
CA ALA A 88 0.94 -25.14 -24.85
C ALA A 88 1.42 -26.52 -24.36
N LEU A 89 2.51 -26.55 -23.59
CA LEU A 89 3.04 -27.77 -22.98
C LEU A 89 2.14 -28.31 -21.86
N GLU A 90 1.53 -27.45 -21.05
CA GLU A 90 0.47 -27.83 -20.11
C GLU A 90 -0.71 -28.51 -20.81
N ASN A 91 -1.08 -28.01 -21.99
CA ASN A 91 -2.10 -28.60 -22.85
C ASN A 91 -1.60 -29.84 -23.64
N LYS A 92 -0.34 -30.24 -23.47
CA LYS A 92 0.33 -31.35 -24.16
C LYS A 92 0.32 -31.23 -25.69
N ASP A 93 0.30 -30.01 -26.21
CA ASP A 93 0.22 -29.72 -27.65
C ASP A 93 1.59 -29.31 -28.21
N LEU A 94 2.42 -30.32 -28.52
CA LEU A 94 3.76 -30.10 -29.07
C LEU A 94 3.73 -29.54 -30.51
N GLU A 95 2.66 -29.80 -31.27
CA GLU A 95 2.50 -29.24 -32.62
C GLU A 95 2.36 -27.72 -32.54
N CYS A 96 1.53 -27.24 -31.60
CA CYS A 96 1.37 -25.82 -31.34
C CYS A 96 2.69 -25.19 -30.87
N VAL A 97 3.46 -25.86 -30.00
CA VAL A 97 4.82 -25.40 -29.61
C VAL A 97 5.71 -25.22 -30.84
N GLY A 98 5.77 -26.21 -31.73
CA GLY A 98 6.56 -26.12 -32.97
C GLY A 98 6.11 -24.95 -33.84
N LEU A 99 4.81 -24.81 -34.07
CA LEU A 99 4.22 -23.73 -34.87
C LEU A 99 4.55 -22.34 -34.30
N LEU A 100 4.48 -22.17 -32.99
CA LEU A 100 4.82 -20.92 -32.30
C LEU A 100 6.32 -20.60 -32.46
N LEU A 101 7.20 -21.59 -32.33
CA LEU A 101 8.65 -21.43 -32.48
C LEU A 101 9.08 -21.12 -33.92
N GLU A 102 8.35 -21.61 -34.93
CA GLU A 102 8.58 -21.24 -36.33
C GLU A 102 8.34 -19.76 -36.63
N HIS A 103 7.45 -19.10 -35.87
CA HIS A 103 7.04 -17.71 -36.08
C HIS A 103 7.58 -16.75 -35.01
N CYS A 104 8.55 -17.20 -34.20
CA CYS A 104 9.09 -16.49 -33.05
C CYS A 104 10.63 -16.44 -33.13
N ASP A 105 11.23 -15.29 -32.84
CA ASP A 105 12.66 -15.23 -32.53
C ASP A 105 12.84 -15.55 -31.04
N VAL A 106 13.34 -16.77 -30.76
CA VAL A 106 13.51 -17.29 -29.40
C VAL A 106 14.49 -16.47 -28.55
N ASN A 107 15.39 -15.72 -29.19
CA ASN A 107 16.44 -14.93 -28.55
C ASN A 107 16.12 -13.43 -28.52
N ARG A 108 15.03 -13.00 -29.15
CA ARG A 108 14.62 -11.60 -29.14
C ARG A 108 14.24 -11.17 -27.72
N ILE A 109 14.83 -10.04 -27.30
CA ILE A 109 14.50 -9.41 -26.02
C ILE A 109 13.11 -8.81 -26.12
N MET A 110 12.21 -9.29 -25.29
CA MET A 110 10.87 -8.75 -25.11
C MET A 110 10.92 -7.54 -24.16
N GLN A 111 10.15 -6.51 -24.48
CA GLN A 111 10.03 -5.30 -23.65
C GLN A 111 8.73 -5.31 -22.86
N TYR A 112 8.76 -4.81 -21.62
CA TYR A 112 7.54 -4.46 -20.90
C TYR A 112 6.83 -3.32 -21.60
N PHE A 113 5.50 -3.29 -21.49
CA PHE A 113 4.69 -2.14 -21.92
C PHE A 113 5.13 -0.83 -21.24
N ASN A 114 5.73 -0.92 -20.05
CA ASN A 114 6.25 0.22 -19.28
C ASN A 114 7.69 0.63 -19.66
N GLY A 115 8.33 -0.03 -20.64
CA GLY A 115 9.61 0.40 -21.22
C GLY A 115 10.88 -0.28 -20.66
N ASP A 116 10.79 -1.13 -19.64
CA ASP A 116 11.93 -1.89 -19.12
C ASP A 116 12.20 -3.16 -19.98
N PRO A 117 13.45 -3.42 -20.41
CA PRO A 117 13.80 -4.64 -21.15
C PRO A 117 13.91 -5.83 -20.19
N SER A 118 13.24 -6.95 -20.49
CA SER A 118 13.01 -7.93 -19.43
C SER A 118 13.36 -9.38 -19.71
N THR A 119 13.21 -9.98 -20.90
CA THR A 119 13.58 -11.41 -21.06
C THR A 119 13.53 -11.92 -22.51
N THR A 120 13.97 -13.16 -22.75
CA THR A 120 13.73 -13.90 -24.00
C THR A 120 12.71 -15.02 -23.81
N ASN A 121 12.09 -15.49 -24.89
CA ASN A 121 11.15 -16.62 -24.82
C ASN A 121 11.83 -17.90 -24.29
N PHE A 122 13.12 -18.09 -24.60
CA PHE A 122 13.89 -19.21 -24.06
C PHE A 122 14.08 -19.12 -22.54
N CYS A 123 14.36 -17.93 -21.99
CA CYS A 123 14.50 -17.74 -20.54
C CYS A 123 13.22 -18.13 -19.79
N LEU A 124 12.05 -17.67 -20.26
CA LEU A 124 10.75 -18.02 -19.67
C LEU A 124 10.45 -19.52 -19.76
N PHE A 125 10.84 -20.17 -20.86
CA PHE A 125 10.72 -21.62 -20.99
C PHE A 125 11.59 -22.36 -19.99
N THR A 126 12.84 -21.93 -19.78
CA THR A 126 13.75 -22.60 -18.83
C THR A 126 13.29 -22.47 -17.38
N GLU A 127 12.63 -21.38 -17.01
CA GLU A 127 12.01 -21.20 -15.68
C GLU A 127 10.89 -22.23 -15.45
N ALA A 128 10.05 -22.46 -16.45
CA ALA A 128 8.99 -23.47 -16.41
C ALA A 128 9.49 -24.91 -16.63
N PHE A 129 10.79 -25.13 -16.85
CA PHE A 129 11.31 -26.45 -17.21
C PHE A 129 11.35 -27.39 -15.99
N HIS A 130 10.51 -28.41 -16.00
CA HIS A 130 10.51 -29.45 -14.98
C HIS A 130 11.40 -30.64 -15.37
N ASN A 131 12.30 -31.03 -14.47
CA ASN A 131 13.11 -32.22 -14.66
C ASN A 131 12.23 -33.49 -14.67
N GLY A 132 12.15 -34.15 -15.82
CA GLY A 132 11.58 -35.49 -15.93
C GLY A 132 10.45 -35.64 -16.95
N ASP A 133 9.87 -34.54 -17.45
CA ASP A 133 8.83 -34.62 -18.47
C ASP A 133 9.45 -34.75 -19.87
N GLU A 134 9.16 -35.87 -20.54
CA GLU A 134 9.61 -36.11 -21.91
C GLU A 134 9.07 -35.05 -22.90
N LEU A 135 7.91 -34.46 -22.66
CA LEU A 135 7.37 -33.37 -23.49
C LEU A 135 8.24 -32.12 -23.39
N TYR A 136 8.68 -31.75 -22.18
CA TYR A 136 9.56 -30.60 -21.97
C TYR A 136 10.94 -30.84 -22.59
N LYS A 137 11.47 -32.07 -22.54
CA LYS A 137 12.73 -32.41 -23.24
C LYS A 137 12.59 -32.29 -24.76
N GLN A 138 11.47 -32.71 -25.33
CA GLN A 138 11.19 -32.55 -26.76
C GLN A 138 11.07 -31.08 -27.15
N ALA A 139 10.37 -30.28 -26.34
CA ALA A 139 10.28 -28.84 -26.53
C ALA A 139 11.66 -28.16 -26.45
N LEU A 140 12.51 -28.57 -25.50
CA LEU A 140 13.88 -28.08 -25.40
C LEU A 140 14.67 -28.38 -26.68
N GLY A 141 14.50 -29.59 -27.25
CA GLY A 141 15.08 -29.93 -28.54
C GLY A 141 14.63 -28.99 -29.67
N LEU A 142 13.36 -28.56 -29.67
CA LEU A 142 12.85 -27.57 -30.61
C LEU A 142 13.49 -26.18 -30.40
N PHE A 143 13.60 -25.70 -29.15
CA PHE A 143 14.31 -24.45 -28.86
C PHE A 143 15.75 -24.46 -29.37
N LEU A 144 16.50 -25.54 -29.09
CA LEU A 144 17.89 -25.68 -29.53
C LEU A 144 18.01 -25.76 -31.05
N LYS A 145 17.04 -26.40 -31.75
CA LYS A 145 16.98 -26.43 -33.21
C LYS A 145 16.78 -25.03 -33.82
N HIS A 146 16.12 -24.13 -33.09
CA HIS A 146 15.91 -22.73 -33.47
C HIS A 146 16.99 -21.79 -32.88
N ASP A 147 18.21 -22.31 -32.65
CA ASP A 147 19.39 -21.56 -32.19
C ASP A 147 19.20 -20.81 -30.86
N ALA A 148 18.44 -21.37 -29.92
CA ALA A 148 18.29 -20.81 -28.58
C ALA A 148 19.65 -20.57 -27.91
N ASP A 149 19.88 -19.33 -27.47
CA ASP A 149 21.13 -18.89 -26.87
C ASP A 149 21.16 -19.23 -25.38
N VAL A 150 21.87 -20.31 -25.03
CA VAL A 150 22.03 -20.76 -23.64
C VAL A 150 22.87 -19.79 -22.79
N ASP A 151 23.60 -18.87 -23.42
CA ASP A 151 24.37 -17.83 -22.74
C ASP A 151 23.65 -16.48 -22.70
N ALA A 152 22.39 -16.44 -23.18
CA ALA A 152 21.54 -15.26 -23.08
C ALA A 152 21.39 -14.83 -21.62
N ARG A 153 21.36 -13.51 -21.39
CA ARG A 153 21.25 -12.96 -20.05
C ARG A 153 19.83 -13.15 -19.52
N PHE A 154 19.75 -13.67 -18.30
CA PHE A 154 18.50 -13.88 -17.61
C PHE A 154 18.06 -12.56 -16.98
N LEU A 155 17.39 -11.70 -17.74
CA LEU A 155 17.04 -10.33 -17.34
C LEU A 155 15.74 -10.27 -16.51
N TYR A 156 14.91 -11.32 -16.53
CA TYR A 156 13.53 -11.30 -15.99
C TYR A 156 13.44 -11.39 -14.47
N LEU A 157 14.30 -12.22 -13.87
CA LEU A 157 14.45 -12.30 -12.41
C LEU A 157 14.94 -11.00 -11.80
N PHE A 158 15.28 -10.03 -12.66
CA PHE A 158 15.76 -8.73 -12.28
C PHE A 158 14.96 -7.65 -13.01
N ASP A 159 13.72 -7.48 -12.58
CA ASP A 159 13.05 -6.18 -12.57
C ASP A 159 14.04 -5.11 -12.03
N SER A 160 14.01 -3.88 -12.53
CA SER A 160 14.79 -2.76 -12.00
C SER A 160 14.58 -2.57 -10.48
N ARG A 161 13.47 -3.09 -9.94
CA ARG A 161 13.12 -3.14 -8.52
C ARG A 161 13.83 -4.22 -7.69
N THR A 162 14.37 -5.30 -8.27
CA THR A 162 14.95 -6.39 -7.47
C THR A 162 16.25 -5.96 -6.79
N LEU A 163 16.51 -6.50 -5.60
CA LEU A 163 17.72 -6.15 -4.83
C LEU A 163 18.99 -6.52 -5.58
N TRP A 164 19.03 -7.65 -6.29
CA TRP A 164 20.19 -8.05 -7.08
C TRP A 164 20.47 -7.10 -8.25
N ASN A 165 19.44 -6.55 -8.89
CA ASN A 165 19.66 -5.53 -9.93
C ASN A 165 20.17 -4.23 -9.35
N ARG A 166 19.61 -3.79 -8.22
CA ARG A 166 20.11 -2.63 -7.48
C ARG A 166 21.54 -2.85 -7.00
N PHE A 167 21.90 -4.07 -6.61
CA PHE A 167 23.27 -4.48 -6.32
C PHE A 167 24.16 -4.33 -7.55
N CYS A 168 23.79 -4.95 -8.67
CA CYS A 168 24.58 -4.94 -9.89
C CYS A 168 24.80 -3.53 -10.44
N THR A 169 23.72 -2.75 -10.54
CA THR A 169 23.75 -1.36 -11.01
C THR A 169 24.51 -0.46 -10.02
N GLY A 170 24.27 -0.61 -8.71
CA GLY A 170 24.95 0.14 -7.66
C GLY A 170 26.45 -0.12 -7.59
N ASN A 171 26.89 -1.32 -8.00
CA ASN A 171 28.28 -1.76 -7.98
C ASN A 171 28.96 -1.72 -9.35
N ASN A 172 28.30 -1.21 -10.40
CA ASN A 172 28.79 -1.22 -11.78
C ASN A 172 29.31 -2.61 -12.20
N ILE A 173 28.53 -3.64 -11.90
CA ILE A 173 28.87 -5.02 -12.25
C ILE A 173 28.77 -5.19 -13.77
N PRO A 174 29.83 -5.67 -14.45
CA PRO A 174 29.82 -5.89 -15.89
C PRO A 174 28.68 -6.81 -16.33
N LYS A 175 28.10 -6.56 -17.51
CA LYS A 175 26.95 -7.34 -18.01
C LYS A 175 27.31 -8.81 -18.24
N GLU A 176 28.55 -9.08 -18.63
CA GLU A 176 29.13 -10.41 -18.79
C GLU A 176 29.18 -11.21 -17.48
N TRP A 177 29.16 -10.52 -16.33
CA TRP A 177 29.06 -11.11 -15.01
C TRP A 177 27.63 -11.19 -14.52
N GLN A 178 26.60 -10.91 -15.30
CA GLN A 178 25.21 -11.15 -14.87
C GLN A 178 24.78 -12.57 -15.23
N PHE A 179 23.79 -13.12 -14.54
CA PHE A 179 23.35 -14.51 -14.77
C PHE A 179 22.96 -14.76 -16.22
N SER A 180 23.50 -15.81 -16.82
CA SER A 180 22.98 -16.39 -18.05
C SER A 180 21.93 -17.46 -17.76
N VAL A 181 21.17 -17.88 -18.78
CA VAL A 181 20.27 -19.05 -18.70
C VAL A 181 21.03 -20.28 -18.21
N LEU A 182 22.23 -20.51 -18.74
CA LEU A 182 23.07 -21.63 -18.31
C LEU A 182 23.47 -21.52 -16.83
N GLU A 183 23.84 -20.32 -16.35
CA GLU A 183 24.15 -20.11 -14.92
C GLU A 183 22.91 -20.26 -14.03
N TRP A 184 21.74 -19.80 -14.47
CA TRP A 184 20.49 -20.04 -13.73
C TRP A 184 20.20 -21.54 -13.58
N CYS A 185 20.35 -22.31 -14.67
CA CYS A 185 20.23 -23.77 -14.67
C CYS A 185 21.27 -24.43 -13.75
N PHE A 186 22.48 -23.86 -13.62
CA PHE A 186 23.47 -24.39 -12.68
C PHE A 186 22.91 -24.42 -11.25
N TYR A 187 22.29 -23.33 -10.80
CA TYR A 187 21.72 -23.24 -9.44
C TYR A 187 20.45 -24.06 -9.24
N HIS A 188 19.53 -24.06 -10.21
CA HIS A 188 18.18 -24.60 -10.02
C HIS A 188 18.00 -26.01 -10.60
N ASN A 189 18.81 -26.38 -11.60
CA ASN A 189 18.64 -27.61 -12.36
C ASN A 189 19.98 -28.19 -12.89
N ARG A 190 20.74 -28.84 -12.00
CA ARG A 190 22.03 -29.50 -12.32
C ARG A 190 21.97 -30.44 -13.54
N PRO A 191 20.94 -31.29 -13.72
CA PRO A 191 20.80 -32.12 -14.92
C PRO A 191 20.66 -31.30 -16.21
N LEU A 192 19.80 -30.28 -16.22
CA LEU A 192 19.59 -29.41 -17.38
C LEU A 192 20.87 -28.63 -17.73
N TYR A 193 21.57 -28.10 -16.71
CA TYR A 193 22.88 -27.47 -16.92
C TYR A 193 23.85 -28.37 -17.70
N LYS A 194 23.97 -29.65 -17.31
CA LYS A 194 24.85 -30.60 -18.00
C LYS A 194 24.43 -30.84 -19.45
N GLN A 195 23.12 -30.82 -19.74
CA GLN A 195 22.60 -30.99 -21.10
C GLN A 195 22.82 -29.74 -21.98
N LEU A 196 22.70 -28.54 -21.41
CA LEU A 196 22.84 -27.28 -22.13
C LEU A 196 24.30 -26.84 -22.32
N ARG A 197 25.19 -27.24 -21.42
CA ARG A 197 26.62 -26.84 -21.44
C ARG A 197 27.32 -27.01 -22.79
N PRO A 198 27.11 -28.09 -23.57
CA PRO A 198 27.73 -28.25 -24.90
C PRO A 198 27.31 -27.19 -25.93
N TYR A 199 26.17 -26.52 -25.73
CA TYR A 199 25.65 -25.47 -26.61
C TYR A 199 26.16 -24.07 -26.25
N SER A 200 26.91 -23.94 -25.15
CA SER A 200 27.50 -22.67 -24.73
C SER A 200 28.61 -22.22 -25.69
N LYS A 201 28.56 -20.94 -26.05
CA LYS A 201 29.56 -20.23 -26.85
C LYS A 201 30.68 -19.65 -25.97
N VAL A 202 30.52 -19.67 -24.65
CA VAL A 202 31.54 -19.21 -23.69
C VAL A 202 32.78 -20.09 -23.79
N LYS A 203 33.94 -19.46 -23.99
CA LYS A 203 35.21 -20.19 -24.12
C LYS A 203 35.60 -20.82 -22.78
N PRO A 204 36.19 -22.04 -22.75
CA PRO A 204 36.68 -22.66 -21.52
C PRO A 204 37.71 -21.82 -20.75
N SER A 205 38.38 -20.90 -21.45
CA SER A 205 39.36 -19.98 -20.89
C SER A 205 38.77 -18.75 -20.20
N GLN A 206 37.44 -18.62 -20.09
CA GLN A 206 36.77 -17.52 -19.41
C GLN A 206 36.29 -17.97 -18.03
N THR A 207 36.50 -17.14 -17.01
CA THR A 207 36.00 -17.39 -15.66
C THR A 207 34.47 -17.30 -15.66
N THR A 208 33.81 -18.32 -15.11
CA THR A 208 32.34 -18.38 -14.98
C THR A 208 31.95 -18.70 -13.55
N ARG A 209 30.75 -18.30 -13.11
CA ARG A 209 30.26 -18.67 -11.76
C ARG A 209 30.21 -20.18 -11.59
N ALA A 210 29.65 -20.86 -12.58
CA ALA A 210 29.53 -22.31 -12.59
C ALA A 210 30.89 -23.01 -12.45
N GLY A 211 31.95 -22.45 -13.04
CA GLY A 211 33.31 -22.94 -12.89
C GLY A 211 33.87 -22.73 -11.48
N VAL A 212 33.72 -21.53 -10.92
CA VAL A 212 34.15 -21.22 -9.54
C VAL A 212 33.43 -22.11 -8.53
N LEU A 213 32.10 -22.14 -8.58
CA LEU A 213 31.26 -22.90 -7.65
C LEU A 213 31.47 -24.41 -7.81
N GLY A 214 31.57 -24.91 -9.04
CA GLY A 214 31.86 -26.32 -9.28
C GLY A 214 33.26 -26.73 -8.81
N ALA A 215 34.25 -25.82 -8.86
CA ALA A 215 35.57 -26.07 -8.31
C ALA A 215 35.56 -26.03 -6.77
N LEU A 216 34.79 -25.13 -6.17
CA LEU A 216 34.56 -25.07 -4.72
C LEU A 216 33.91 -26.35 -4.17
N GLU A 217 32.95 -26.94 -4.88
CA GLU A 217 32.33 -28.23 -4.53
C GLU A 217 33.36 -29.38 -4.44
N LEU A 218 34.50 -29.25 -5.13
CA LEU A 218 35.61 -30.23 -5.11
C LEU A 218 36.71 -29.88 -4.09
N GLY A 219 36.66 -28.66 -3.51
CA GLY A 219 37.58 -28.18 -2.48
C GLY A 219 38.51 -27.03 -2.92
N LEU A 220 39.18 -26.42 -1.95
CA LEU A 220 40.00 -25.21 -2.14
C LEU A 220 41.16 -25.40 -3.15
N HIS A 221 41.78 -26.59 -3.17
CA HIS A 221 42.83 -26.90 -4.15
C HIS A 221 42.30 -26.91 -5.59
N SER A 222 41.11 -27.48 -5.81
CA SER A 222 40.48 -27.47 -7.13
C SER A 222 40.06 -26.07 -7.57
N LEU A 223 39.63 -25.20 -6.65
CA LEU A 223 39.42 -23.78 -6.94
C LEU A 223 40.73 -23.11 -7.36
N GLN A 224 41.83 -23.37 -6.66
CA GLN A 224 43.13 -22.81 -7.00
C GLN A 224 43.59 -23.26 -8.40
N ASP A 225 43.48 -24.54 -8.72
CA ASP A 225 43.81 -25.10 -10.04
C ASP A 225 42.93 -24.49 -11.14
N TYR A 226 41.63 -24.37 -10.90
CA TYR A 226 40.70 -23.74 -11.84
C TYR A 226 41.10 -22.29 -12.12
N LEU A 227 41.36 -21.50 -11.08
CA LEU A 227 41.73 -20.09 -11.22
C LEU A 227 43.11 -19.90 -11.87
N GLN A 228 44.02 -20.88 -11.79
CA GLN A 228 45.30 -20.88 -12.50
C GLN A 228 45.18 -21.29 -13.97
N GLY A 229 44.25 -22.21 -14.28
CA GLY A 229 44.05 -22.75 -15.64
C GLY A 229 43.31 -21.82 -16.59
N VAL A 230 42.62 -20.80 -16.07
CA VAL A 230 41.86 -19.80 -16.84
C VAL A 230 42.77 -18.60 -17.14
N ARG A 231 42.82 -18.11 -18.40
CA ARG A 231 43.63 -16.92 -18.75
C ARG A 231 43.06 -15.71 -18.02
N LEU A 232 43.80 -15.22 -17.05
CA LEU A 232 43.36 -14.16 -16.15
C LEU A 232 43.19 -12.83 -16.89
N ILE A 233 41.98 -12.28 -16.75
CA ILE A 233 41.72 -10.85 -16.62
C ILE A 233 42.59 -10.34 -15.44
N ASP A 234 43.01 -9.08 -15.40
CA ASP A 234 43.90 -8.54 -14.36
C ASP A 234 43.52 -9.01 -12.92
N PRO A 235 44.52 -9.17 -12.02
CA PRO A 235 44.29 -9.70 -10.67
C PRO A 235 43.14 -9.01 -9.91
N ASP A 236 43.01 -7.69 -10.05
CA ASP A 236 41.96 -6.90 -9.41
C ASP A 236 40.56 -7.31 -9.90
N THR A 237 40.42 -7.62 -11.18
CA THR A 237 39.17 -8.09 -11.78
C THR A 237 38.79 -9.50 -11.31
N LYS A 238 39.77 -10.38 -11.07
CA LYS A 238 39.52 -11.71 -10.49
C LYS A 238 38.99 -11.58 -9.05
N ASP A 239 39.66 -10.79 -8.22
CA ASP A 239 39.29 -10.63 -6.81
C ASP A 239 37.93 -9.94 -6.68
N ARG A 240 37.64 -8.96 -7.55
CA ARG A 240 36.31 -8.34 -7.63
C ARG A 240 35.22 -9.34 -8.03
N PHE A 241 35.50 -10.26 -8.96
CA PHE A 241 34.53 -11.29 -9.35
C PHE A 241 34.24 -12.27 -8.19
N LEU A 242 35.26 -12.68 -7.44
CA LEU A 242 35.07 -13.52 -6.25
C LEU A 242 34.29 -12.79 -5.15
N GLN A 243 34.54 -11.49 -4.93
CA GLN A 243 33.72 -10.68 -4.02
C GLN A 243 32.26 -10.58 -4.47
N VAL A 244 31.97 -10.53 -5.78
CA VAL A 244 30.59 -10.59 -6.30
C VAL A 244 29.93 -11.92 -5.95
N ILE A 245 30.60 -13.06 -6.16
CA ILE A 245 30.07 -14.39 -5.83
C ILE A 245 29.87 -14.56 -4.31
N LEU A 246 30.76 -13.99 -3.50
CA LEU A 246 30.59 -13.96 -2.05
C LEU A 246 29.38 -13.12 -1.65
N ALA A 247 29.24 -11.92 -2.21
CA ALA A 247 28.11 -11.04 -1.96
C ALA A 247 26.76 -11.68 -2.35
N GLU A 248 26.72 -12.50 -3.42
CA GLU A 248 25.53 -13.30 -3.80
C GLU A 248 25.02 -14.16 -2.63
N GLN A 249 25.91 -14.69 -1.80
CA GLN A 249 25.53 -15.53 -0.66
C GLN A 249 24.90 -14.71 0.48
N PHE A 250 25.08 -13.40 0.49
CA PHE A 250 24.57 -12.51 1.52
C PHE A 250 23.32 -11.75 1.09
N VAL A 251 23.04 -11.66 -0.22
CA VAL A 251 21.83 -11.00 -0.70
C VAL A 251 20.60 -11.80 -0.28
N PHE A 252 19.63 -11.10 0.29
CA PHE A 252 18.34 -11.65 0.73
C PHE A 252 17.21 -10.79 0.15
N THR A 253 16.19 -11.40 -0.47
CA THR A 253 15.04 -10.66 -1.04
C THR A 253 13.79 -10.80 -0.19
N ASP A 254 13.25 -9.67 0.25
CA ASP A 254 11.97 -9.62 0.97
C ASP A 254 10.80 -10.02 0.06
N GLU A 255 9.98 -10.95 0.56
CA GLU A 255 8.88 -11.66 -0.10
C GLU A 255 7.67 -10.77 -0.47
N CYS A 256 7.77 -9.87 -1.44
CA CYS A 256 6.56 -9.13 -1.85
C CYS A 256 6.09 -9.29 -3.28
N TYR A 257 6.92 -9.73 -4.23
CA TYR A 257 6.39 -10.06 -5.55
C TYR A 257 7.19 -11.22 -6.16
N MET A 258 6.56 -12.40 -6.12
CA MET A 258 6.86 -13.61 -6.89
C MET A 258 7.94 -14.58 -6.42
N THR A 259 7.44 -15.82 -6.29
CA THR A 259 8.03 -17.15 -6.50
C THR A 259 9.19 -17.55 -5.61
N SER A 260 9.00 -18.72 -5.00
CA SER A 260 9.85 -19.48 -4.07
C SER A 260 11.24 -19.89 -4.59
N GLU A 261 11.87 -19.12 -5.48
CA GLU A 261 13.10 -19.51 -6.17
C GLU A 261 14.09 -18.34 -6.28
N THR A 262 14.43 -17.78 -5.12
CA THR A 262 15.64 -16.96 -4.97
C THR A 262 16.89 -17.81 -5.16
N LEU A 263 17.96 -17.21 -5.72
CA LEU A 263 19.31 -17.78 -5.70
C LEU A 263 19.56 -18.47 -4.36
N ARG A 264 19.76 -19.80 -4.38
CA ARG A 264 20.03 -20.57 -3.17
C ARG A 264 21.39 -20.14 -2.61
N ALA A 265 21.37 -19.27 -1.62
CA ALA A 265 22.54 -18.97 -0.82
C ALA A 265 22.97 -20.25 -0.08
N ASP A 266 24.26 -20.57 -0.12
CA ASP A 266 24.83 -21.74 0.53
C ASP A 266 25.92 -21.33 1.53
N PRO A 267 25.77 -21.66 2.82
CA PRO A 267 26.76 -21.30 3.82
C PRO A 267 28.13 -21.93 3.55
N ASN A 268 28.20 -23.12 2.93
CA ASN A 268 29.48 -23.77 2.64
C ASN A 268 30.26 -23.03 1.55
N THR A 269 29.56 -22.54 0.53
CA THR A 269 30.12 -21.68 -0.50
C THR A 269 30.70 -20.39 0.11
N ALA A 270 29.94 -19.73 1.01
CA ALA A 270 30.43 -18.54 1.71
C ALA A 270 31.67 -18.84 2.56
N LEU A 271 31.62 -19.89 3.40
CA LEU A 271 32.76 -20.30 4.23
C LEU A 271 34.00 -20.60 3.39
N SER A 272 33.86 -21.38 2.32
CA SER A 272 34.98 -21.77 1.46
C SER A 272 35.63 -20.57 0.78
N LEU A 273 34.84 -19.57 0.35
CA LEU A 273 35.37 -18.33 -0.23
C LEU A 273 36.12 -17.50 0.81
N LEU A 274 35.61 -17.41 2.04
CA LEU A 274 36.27 -16.70 3.14
C LEU A 274 37.57 -17.40 3.57
N GLU A 275 37.58 -18.73 3.64
CA GLU A 275 38.76 -19.55 3.90
C GLU A 275 39.80 -19.45 2.79
N PHE A 276 39.35 -19.35 1.52
CA PHE A 276 40.22 -19.09 0.37
C PHE A 276 40.90 -17.72 0.44
N GLY A 277 40.38 -16.79 1.25
CA GLY A 277 40.96 -15.46 1.47
C GLY A 277 40.26 -14.33 0.71
N VAL A 278 39.02 -14.54 0.24
CA VAL A 278 38.22 -13.44 -0.32
C VAL A 278 37.93 -12.43 0.77
N ASP A 279 38.26 -11.16 0.52
CA ASP A 279 38.07 -10.06 1.47
C ASP A 279 36.58 -9.88 1.81
N PRO A 280 36.19 -10.10 3.08
CA PRO A 280 34.81 -10.00 3.52
C PRO A 280 34.32 -8.56 3.66
N THR A 281 35.18 -7.55 3.59
CA THR A 281 34.72 -6.14 3.60
C THR A 281 34.12 -5.71 2.26
N LEU A 282 34.24 -6.56 1.23
CA LEU A 282 33.76 -6.31 -0.12
C LEU A 282 34.29 -4.98 -0.69
N SER A 283 35.54 -4.65 -0.40
CA SER A 283 36.19 -3.37 -0.69
C SER A 283 36.24 -2.98 -2.18
N LEU A 284 36.08 -3.95 -3.09
CA LEU A 284 36.06 -3.71 -4.55
C LEU A 284 34.65 -3.43 -5.08
N LEU A 285 33.66 -3.38 -4.19
CA LEU A 285 32.26 -3.07 -4.47
C LEU A 285 31.92 -1.66 -3.96
N ASN A 286 31.28 -0.85 -4.81
CA ASN A 286 30.93 0.55 -4.49
C ASN A 286 29.80 0.68 -3.45
N LYS A 287 28.95 -0.33 -3.35
CA LYS A 287 27.76 -0.41 -2.48
C LYS A 287 27.59 -1.87 -2.03
N PRO A 288 28.44 -2.38 -1.13
CA PRO A 288 28.22 -3.69 -0.53
C PRO A 288 26.88 -3.65 0.24
N HIS A 289 26.01 -4.62 -0.01
CA HIS A 289 24.78 -4.76 0.78
C HIS A 289 25.11 -5.12 2.23
N ASP A 290 24.14 -4.94 3.12
CA ASP A 290 24.27 -5.32 4.54
C ASP A 290 24.45 -6.83 4.68
N MET A 291 25.72 -7.24 4.75
CA MET A 291 26.15 -8.63 4.78
C MET A 291 25.63 -9.36 6.00
N PHE A 292 25.72 -8.73 7.17
CA PHE A 292 25.34 -9.35 8.44
C PHE A 292 23.84 -9.58 8.48
N SER A 293 23.02 -8.59 8.12
CA SER A 293 21.57 -8.78 8.11
C SER A 293 21.14 -9.84 7.09
N GLY A 294 21.83 -9.93 5.94
CA GLY A 294 21.62 -11.00 4.97
C GLY A 294 21.86 -12.39 5.55
N VAL A 295 23.04 -12.62 6.13
CA VAL A 295 23.42 -13.90 6.73
C VAL A 295 22.50 -14.26 7.91
N ILE A 296 22.13 -13.29 8.75
CA ILE A 296 21.23 -13.51 9.88
C ILE A 296 19.84 -13.95 9.39
N ARG A 297 19.30 -13.34 8.32
CA ARG A 297 18.02 -13.78 7.72
C ARG A 297 18.10 -15.19 7.18
N HIS A 298 19.19 -15.54 6.49
CA HIS A 298 19.41 -16.91 6.01
C HIS A 298 19.50 -17.92 7.18
N ALA A 299 20.19 -17.58 8.27
CA ALA A 299 20.26 -18.41 9.48
C ALA A 299 18.88 -18.60 10.13
N ALA A 300 18.08 -17.55 10.18
CA ALA A 300 16.74 -17.55 10.76
C ALA A 300 15.74 -18.42 9.96
N LEU A 301 15.80 -18.35 8.63
CA LEU A 301 14.90 -19.06 7.73
C LEU A 301 15.35 -20.48 7.37
N ALA A 302 16.57 -20.86 7.76
CA ALA A 302 17.08 -22.21 7.56
C ALA A 302 16.12 -23.24 8.19
N GLN A 303 15.65 -24.19 7.36
CA GLN A 303 14.68 -25.20 7.75
C GLN A 303 15.30 -26.34 8.56
N ASP A 304 16.62 -26.53 8.47
CA ASP A 304 17.38 -27.58 9.15
C ASP A 304 18.55 -27.02 9.97
N ASP A 305 18.95 -27.77 11.00
CA ASP A 305 20.01 -27.36 11.94
C ASP A 305 21.40 -27.35 11.31
N ILE A 306 21.61 -28.07 10.20
CA ILE A 306 22.90 -28.13 9.49
C ILE A 306 23.12 -26.80 8.77
N ALA A 307 22.14 -26.35 8.00
CA ALA A 307 22.16 -25.07 7.31
C ALA A 307 22.24 -23.90 8.30
N ARG A 308 21.45 -23.94 9.38
CA ARG A 308 21.54 -22.94 10.47
C ARG A 308 22.94 -22.91 11.08
N GLY A 309 23.50 -24.08 11.40
CA GLY A 309 24.88 -24.20 11.91
C GLY A 309 25.93 -23.65 10.94
N GLY A 310 25.77 -23.91 9.64
CA GLY A 310 26.62 -23.36 8.58
C GLY A 310 26.60 -21.83 8.58
N TRP A 311 25.41 -21.22 8.59
CA TRP A 311 25.30 -19.76 8.64
C TRP A 311 25.83 -19.17 9.95
N MET A 312 25.64 -19.84 11.09
CA MET A 312 26.26 -19.42 12.36
C MET A 312 27.79 -19.45 12.31
N ASN A 313 28.39 -20.40 11.59
CA ASN A 313 29.84 -20.43 11.39
C ASN A 313 30.30 -19.28 10.49
N VAL A 314 29.53 -18.90 9.47
CA VAL A 314 29.81 -17.70 8.66
C VAL A 314 29.82 -16.45 9.56
N ILE A 315 28.81 -16.28 10.42
CA ILE A 315 28.74 -15.12 11.35
C ILE A 315 29.97 -15.08 12.25
N LYS A 316 30.35 -16.22 12.86
CA LYS A 316 31.54 -16.30 13.73
C LYS A 316 32.82 -15.93 12.98
N LEU A 317 33.00 -16.45 11.77
CA LEU A 317 34.17 -16.18 10.95
C LEU A 317 34.26 -14.70 10.57
N LEU A 318 33.13 -14.03 10.27
CA LEU A 318 33.11 -12.59 9.99
C LEU A 318 33.53 -11.78 11.22
N VAL A 319 33.08 -12.16 12.41
CA VAL A 319 33.49 -11.53 13.68
C VAL A 319 34.98 -11.76 13.97
N GLU A 320 35.49 -12.98 13.73
CA GLU A 320 36.92 -13.30 13.85
C GLU A 320 37.82 -12.50 12.89
N LYS A 321 37.25 -12.00 11.79
CA LYS A 321 37.92 -11.12 10.81
C LYS A 321 37.77 -9.63 11.15
N ASP A 322 37.44 -9.30 12.39
CA ASP A 322 37.26 -7.93 12.91
C ASP A 322 36.12 -7.14 12.22
N ILE A 323 35.14 -7.82 11.62
CA ILE A 323 33.96 -7.16 11.07
C ILE A 323 32.89 -7.08 12.16
N SER A 324 32.65 -5.88 12.67
CA SER A 324 31.64 -5.65 13.69
C SER A 324 30.23 -5.81 13.11
N PRO A 325 29.33 -6.57 13.77
CA PRO A 325 27.91 -6.53 13.42
C PRO A 325 27.38 -5.12 13.72
N GLY A 326 26.73 -4.50 12.74
CA GLY A 326 26.14 -3.16 12.90
C GLY A 326 24.76 -3.19 13.59
N PRO A 327 24.12 -2.02 13.75
CA PRO A 327 22.79 -1.92 14.36
C PRO A 327 21.74 -2.73 13.61
N ASP A 328 21.79 -2.75 12.27
CA ASP A 328 20.86 -3.49 11.41
C ASP A 328 20.90 -5.00 11.66
N ALA A 329 22.07 -5.54 12.04
CA ALA A 329 22.26 -6.95 12.38
C ALA A 329 21.49 -7.31 13.66
N LEU A 330 21.56 -6.45 14.70
CA LEU A 330 20.79 -6.63 15.93
C LEU A 330 19.29 -6.58 15.68
N GLU A 331 18.84 -5.61 14.88
CA GLU A 331 17.43 -5.51 14.53
C GLU A 331 16.93 -6.76 13.81
N THR A 332 17.73 -7.28 12.89
CA THR A 332 17.40 -8.49 12.14
C THR A 332 17.33 -9.72 13.06
N ALA A 333 18.26 -9.85 14.01
CA ALA A 333 18.26 -10.93 15.00
C ALA A 333 17.05 -10.87 15.96
N VAL A 334 16.59 -9.67 16.33
CA VAL A 334 15.35 -9.51 17.09
C VAL A 334 14.15 -9.98 16.26
N ARG A 335 14.09 -9.58 14.98
CA ARG A 335 12.99 -9.96 14.07
C ARG A 335 12.93 -11.47 13.80
N SER A 336 14.05 -12.18 13.90
CA SER A 336 14.07 -13.64 13.77
C SER A 336 13.62 -14.39 15.03
N HIS A 337 13.40 -13.68 16.15
CA HIS A 337 13.07 -14.29 17.45
C HIS A 337 14.10 -15.33 17.92
N ASP A 338 15.36 -15.21 17.51
CA ASP A 338 16.46 -16.10 17.94
C ASP A 338 17.27 -15.43 19.05
N ILE A 339 16.90 -15.74 20.29
CA ILE A 339 17.55 -15.16 21.48
C ILE A 339 19.02 -15.58 21.62
N ASN A 340 19.40 -16.76 21.14
CA ASN A 340 20.77 -17.25 21.25
C ASN A 340 21.67 -16.49 20.30
N LEU A 341 21.20 -16.23 19.08
CA LEU A 341 21.88 -15.38 18.13
C LEU A 341 22.00 -13.94 18.64
N LEU A 342 20.91 -13.37 19.18
CA LEU A 342 20.95 -12.03 19.77
C LEU A 342 21.97 -11.94 20.93
N ARG A 343 22.03 -12.96 21.79
CA ARG A 343 23.01 -13.05 22.89
C ARG A 343 24.44 -13.12 22.38
N TYR A 344 24.68 -13.86 21.30
CA TYR A 344 26.00 -13.90 20.68
C TYR A 344 26.39 -12.52 20.12
N LEU A 345 25.51 -11.89 19.31
CA LEU A 345 25.79 -10.60 18.67
C LEU A 345 26.01 -9.47 19.68
N THR A 346 25.20 -9.41 20.74
CA THR A 346 25.37 -8.41 21.80
C THR A 346 26.71 -8.50 22.52
N GLY A 347 27.32 -9.69 22.58
CA GLY A 347 28.68 -9.88 23.11
C GLY A 347 29.80 -9.44 22.15
N CYS A 348 29.50 -9.29 20.87
CA CYS A 348 30.47 -8.91 19.83
C CYS A 348 30.52 -7.40 19.56
N ILE A 349 29.49 -6.64 19.98
CA ILE A 349 29.35 -5.22 19.66
C ILE A 349 29.93 -4.36 20.79
N PRO A 350 31.00 -3.57 20.54
CA PRO A 350 31.67 -2.80 21.58
C PRO A 350 30.83 -1.63 22.12
N ASN A 351 30.01 -0.98 21.29
CA ASN A 351 29.13 0.13 21.70
C ASN A 351 27.64 -0.26 21.67
N ILE A 352 27.30 -1.36 22.34
CA ILE A 352 25.93 -1.87 22.37
C ILE A 352 24.91 -0.85 22.92
N ALA A 353 25.34 0.03 23.83
CA ALA A 353 24.46 1.02 24.47
C ALA A 353 23.82 1.98 23.45
N ASP A 354 24.59 2.41 22.44
CA ASP A 354 24.08 3.30 21.38
C ASP A 354 23.49 2.52 20.20
N GLU A 355 24.13 1.43 19.79
CA GLU A 355 23.74 0.67 18.60
C GLU A 355 22.50 -0.21 18.83
N GLY A 356 22.28 -0.66 20.07
CA GLY A 356 21.17 -1.54 20.44
C GLY A 356 19.82 -0.84 20.62
N ARG A 357 19.75 0.49 20.53
CA ARG A 357 18.51 1.25 20.81
C ARG A 357 17.35 0.91 19.87
N HIS A 358 17.61 0.74 18.57
CA HIS A 358 16.56 0.37 17.60
C HIS A 358 16.15 -1.09 17.77
N ALA A 359 17.10 -2.00 18.01
CA ALA A 359 16.81 -3.40 18.32
C ALA A 359 15.92 -3.52 19.57
N LEU A 360 16.18 -2.74 20.62
CA LEU A 360 15.35 -2.67 21.82
C LEU A 360 13.94 -2.16 21.52
N ALA A 361 13.82 -1.12 20.69
CA ALA A 361 12.53 -0.57 20.27
C ALA A 361 11.69 -1.59 19.48
N ILE A 362 12.32 -2.35 18.58
CA ILE A 362 11.67 -3.42 17.82
C ILE A 362 11.26 -4.57 18.73
N ALA A 363 12.15 -5.05 19.61
CA ALA A 363 11.83 -6.13 20.54
C ALA A 363 10.64 -5.77 21.45
N ALA A 364 10.63 -4.52 21.93
CA ALA A 364 9.52 -3.97 22.71
C ALA A 364 8.21 -3.92 21.91
N SER A 365 8.22 -3.48 20.64
CA SER A 365 7.03 -3.48 19.79
C SER A 365 6.45 -4.90 19.64
N GLN A 366 7.32 -5.89 19.47
CA GLN A 366 6.93 -7.29 19.31
C GLN A 366 6.50 -7.96 20.62
N SER A 367 6.60 -7.25 21.75
CA SER A 367 6.37 -7.80 23.10
C SER A 367 7.28 -8.99 23.45
N ASP A 368 8.51 -9.00 22.94
CA ASP A 368 9.52 -10.01 23.24
C ASP A 368 10.22 -9.68 24.57
N PHE A 369 9.72 -10.22 25.68
CA PHE A 369 10.27 -9.96 27.01
C PHE A 369 11.70 -10.47 27.17
N GLU A 370 12.07 -11.55 26.51
CA GLU A 370 13.40 -12.14 26.65
C GLU A 370 14.44 -11.28 25.95
N ALA A 371 14.17 -10.87 24.70
CA ALA A 371 15.04 -9.97 23.94
C ALA A 371 15.16 -8.59 24.61
N VAL A 372 14.05 -8.02 25.11
CA VAL A 372 14.07 -6.75 25.86
C VAL A 372 14.91 -6.87 27.14
N THR A 373 14.75 -7.96 27.91
CA THR A 373 15.54 -8.18 29.13
C THR A 373 17.02 -8.24 28.81
N LEU A 374 17.40 -9.04 27.81
CA LEU A 374 18.80 -9.17 27.37
C LEU A 374 19.40 -7.82 26.97
N LEU A 375 18.70 -7.02 26.16
CA LEU A 375 19.19 -5.73 25.69
C LEU A 375 19.29 -4.68 26.81
N LEU A 376 18.39 -4.73 27.80
CA LEU A 376 18.51 -3.86 28.97
C LEU A 376 19.69 -4.27 29.87
N GLU A 377 19.92 -5.58 30.04
CA GLU A 377 21.05 -6.12 30.81
C GLU A 377 22.41 -5.80 30.17
N THR A 378 22.48 -5.71 28.84
CA THR A 378 23.70 -5.31 28.11
C THR A 378 23.97 -3.80 28.18
N GLY A 379 23.08 -3.00 28.77
CA GLY A 379 23.27 -1.58 29.03
C GLY A 379 22.61 -0.64 28.02
N VAL A 380 21.72 -1.14 27.15
CA VAL A 380 20.93 -0.28 26.26
C VAL A 380 19.98 0.60 27.08
N ASN A 381 20.06 1.91 26.90
CA ASN A 381 19.23 2.85 27.65
C ASN A 381 17.76 2.81 27.19
N VAL A 382 16.86 2.39 28.08
CA VAL A 382 15.40 2.34 27.82
C VAL A 382 14.79 3.71 27.45
N ASN A 383 15.44 4.81 27.80
CA ASN A 383 15.01 6.18 27.49
C ASN A 383 15.73 6.78 26.28
N ALA A 384 16.45 5.96 25.49
CA ALA A 384 17.06 6.42 24.25
C ALA A 384 16.00 6.81 23.21
N TYR A 385 16.40 7.69 22.31
CA TYR A 385 15.59 8.13 21.18
C TYR A 385 15.93 7.32 19.93
N VAL A 386 14.90 6.94 19.19
CA VAL A 386 15.00 6.25 17.89
C VAL A 386 14.37 7.12 16.81
N GLN A 387 14.92 7.03 15.60
CA GLN A 387 14.40 7.80 14.47
C GLN A 387 13.10 7.14 13.97
N SER A 388 12.03 7.91 13.88
CA SER A 388 10.74 7.46 13.32
C SER A 388 10.24 8.48 12.30
N GLY A 389 10.42 8.17 11.02
CA GLY A 389 10.12 9.12 9.94
C GLY A 389 10.97 10.40 10.07
N LYS A 390 10.32 11.56 10.24
CA LYS A 390 11.00 12.85 10.45
C LYS A 390 11.30 13.16 11.92
N ASP A 391 10.68 12.43 12.85
CA ASP A 391 10.72 12.75 14.27
C ASP A 391 11.63 11.77 15.04
N GLN A 392 12.10 12.19 16.21
CA GLN A 392 12.78 11.31 17.16
C GLN A 392 11.87 11.03 18.34
N VAL A 393 11.63 9.75 18.62
CA VAL A 393 10.72 9.30 19.68
C VAL A 393 11.46 8.39 20.66
N THR A 394 11.01 8.33 21.90
CA THR A 394 11.55 7.37 22.88
C THR A 394 11.24 5.93 22.47
N ILE A 395 12.04 4.98 22.95
CA ILE A 395 11.78 3.53 22.79
C ILE A 395 10.35 3.16 23.22
N LEU A 396 9.88 3.72 24.34
CA LEU A 396 8.52 3.45 24.83
C LEU A 396 7.46 3.94 23.84
N ALA A 397 7.62 5.16 23.29
CA ALA A 397 6.71 5.71 22.28
C ALA A 397 6.77 4.93 20.97
N PHE A 398 7.96 4.56 20.51
CA PHE A 398 8.13 3.72 19.34
C PHE A 398 7.40 2.39 19.50
N ALA A 399 7.60 1.70 20.62
CA ALA A 399 7.05 0.38 20.88
C ALA A 399 5.51 0.33 20.85
N ILE A 400 4.84 1.40 21.26
CA ILE A 400 3.36 1.48 21.28
C ILE A 400 2.76 1.99 19.95
N SER A 401 3.57 2.55 19.05
CA SER A 401 3.13 3.16 17.78
C SER A 401 3.17 2.17 16.62
N GLN A 402 2.34 2.40 15.59
CA GLN A 402 2.37 1.66 14.32
C GLN A 402 3.15 2.40 13.21
N TYR A 403 4.36 2.88 13.50
CA TYR A 403 5.13 3.55 12.45
C TYR A 403 5.68 2.55 11.43
N GLU A 404 5.23 2.68 10.18
CA GLU A 404 5.92 2.07 9.03
C GLU A 404 7.33 2.67 8.93
N HIS A 405 8.33 1.81 9.10
CA HIS A 405 9.73 2.20 9.03
C HIS A 405 10.08 2.65 7.58
N PRO A 406 10.71 3.81 7.36
CA PRO A 406 10.96 4.35 6.02
C PRO A 406 11.91 3.50 5.16
N TYR A 407 12.68 2.58 5.78
CA TYR A 407 13.54 1.63 5.07
C TYR A 407 12.88 0.26 4.84
N CYS A 408 11.63 0.08 5.26
CA CYS A 408 10.89 -1.14 4.99
C CYS A 408 10.33 -1.05 3.57
N GLY A 409 11.12 -1.51 2.60
CA GLY A 409 10.59 -1.83 1.29
C GLY A 409 9.52 -2.91 1.44
N SER A 410 8.25 -2.51 1.38
CA SER A 410 7.08 -3.39 1.16
C SER A 410 6.83 -4.54 2.15
N CYS A 411 7.58 -4.76 3.23
CA CYS A 411 7.21 -5.75 4.24
C CYS A 411 5.97 -5.29 5.02
N SER A 412 4.82 -5.67 4.50
CA SER A 412 3.47 -5.60 5.07
C SER A 412 3.28 -6.47 6.31
N GLY A 413 4.34 -6.75 7.07
CA GLY A 413 4.26 -7.32 8.40
C GLY A 413 3.82 -6.23 9.36
N ALA A 414 2.50 -6.10 9.57
CA ALA A 414 1.92 -5.15 10.52
C ALA A 414 2.75 -5.16 11.83
N ILE A 415 3.50 -4.08 12.09
CA ILE A 415 4.24 -3.93 13.33
C ILE A 415 3.19 -3.98 14.44
N LYS A 416 3.25 -5.05 15.23
CA LYS A 416 2.38 -5.22 16.40
C LYS A 416 2.79 -4.14 17.39
N ALA A 417 1.82 -3.41 17.92
CA ALA A 417 2.08 -2.49 19.02
C ALA A 417 2.34 -3.30 20.30
N ALA A 418 3.24 -2.81 21.15
CA ALA A 418 3.59 -3.42 22.42
C ALA A 418 2.33 -3.73 23.24
N SER A 419 2.28 -4.92 23.85
CA SER A 419 1.21 -5.30 24.78
C SER A 419 1.20 -4.42 26.02
N TYR A 420 0.08 -4.40 26.73
CA TYR A 420 -0.02 -3.77 28.05
C TYR A 420 1.06 -4.27 29.02
N GLY A 421 1.33 -5.58 29.00
CA GLY A 421 2.37 -6.20 29.83
C GLY A 421 3.77 -5.64 29.52
N MET A 422 4.11 -5.52 28.23
CA MET A 422 5.40 -4.98 27.80
C MET A 422 5.57 -3.51 28.17
N MET A 423 4.54 -2.68 27.94
CA MET A 423 4.55 -1.27 28.37
C MET A 423 4.84 -1.14 29.87
N ARG A 424 4.17 -1.93 30.71
CA ARG A 424 4.42 -1.94 32.16
C ARG A 424 5.81 -2.41 32.51
N TYR A 425 6.33 -3.41 31.80
CA TYR A 425 7.67 -3.93 32.01
C TYR A 425 8.74 -2.86 31.74
N LEU A 426 8.60 -2.10 30.64
CA LEU A 426 9.49 -0.98 30.33
C LEU A 426 9.43 0.12 31.40
N ILE A 427 8.22 0.49 31.86
CA ILE A 427 8.04 1.51 32.90
C ILE A 427 8.68 1.07 34.22
N ARG A 428 8.54 -0.21 34.61
CA ARG A 428 9.22 -0.79 35.77
C ARG A 428 10.74 -0.75 35.64
N ASN A 429 11.24 -0.87 34.41
CA ASN A 429 12.65 -0.68 34.07
C ASN A 429 13.04 0.79 33.85
N ARG A 430 12.29 1.74 34.44
CA ARG A 430 12.55 3.19 34.45
C ARG A 430 12.39 3.89 33.09
N ALA A 431 11.55 3.36 32.21
CA ALA A 431 11.09 4.12 31.04
C ALA A 431 10.25 5.33 31.49
N LYS A 432 10.59 6.51 30.98
CA LYS A 432 9.87 7.76 31.20
C LYS A 432 8.63 7.80 30.30
N LEU A 433 7.55 8.38 30.82
CA LEU A 433 6.31 8.62 30.09
C LEU A 433 6.41 9.89 29.25
N ILE A 434 7.35 9.90 28.30
CA ILE A 434 7.58 10.98 27.34
C ILE A 434 7.74 10.38 25.95
N ALA A 435 7.17 11.00 24.92
CA ALA A 435 7.32 10.58 23.54
C ALA A 435 8.44 11.37 22.86
N PHE A 436 8.46 12.68 23.06
CA PHE A 436 9.41 13.60 22.43
C PHE A 436 10.35 14.25 23.46
N SER A 437 11.40 14.93 22.99
CA SER A 437 12.33 15.68 23.85
C SER A 437 11.66 16.83 24.61
N ASP A 438 10.63 17.41 24.03
CA ASP A 438 9.95 18.61 24.54
C ASP A 438 8.77 18.25 25.47
N ASP A 439 8.52 16.96 25.67
CA ASP A 439 7.51 16.48 26.60
C ASP A 439 7.98 16.67 28.04
N TRP A 440 7.17 17.37 28.83
CA TRP A 440 7.44 17.68 30.23
C TRP A 440 6.42 17.03 31.17
N HIS A 441 5.31 16.50 30.65
CA HIS A 441 4.26 15.84 31.45
C HIS A 441 3.77 14.52 30.83
N PRO A 442 3.45 13.49 31.65
CA PRO A 442 2.86 12.23 31.17
C PRO A 442 1.58 12.36 30.33
N CYS A 443 0.86 13.48 30.44
CA CYS A 443 -0.33 13.75 29.61
C CYS A 443 0.02 13.90 28.12
N GLN A 444 1.22 14.39 27.78
CA GLN A 444 1.64 14.50 26.39
C GLN A 444 1.90 13.11 25.80
N PHE A 445 2.55 12.22 26.57
CA PHE A 445 2.69 10.81 26.19
C PHE A 445 1.33 10.09 26.12
N LEU A 446 0.39 10.39 27.04
CA LEU A 446 -0.97 9.86 26.96
C LEU A 446 -1.68 10.32 25.68
N GLN A 447 -1.51 11.58 25.29
CA GLN A 447 -2.05 12.10 24.04
C GLN A 447 -1.46 11.37 22.82
N PHE A 448 -0.15 11.12 22.83
CA PHE A 448 0.54 10.33 21.81
C PHE A 448 -0.01 8.90 21.76
N LEU A 449 -0.12 8.20 22.90
CA LEU A 449 -0.70 6.86 23.02
C LEU A 449 -2.09 6.81 22.40
N LEU A 450 -2.97 7.77 22.73
CA LEU A 450 -4.33 7.82 22.20
C LEU A 450 -4.38 7.99 20.67
N ARG A 451 -3.42 8.70 20.06
CA ARG A 451 -3.37 8.93 18.61
C ARG A 451 -2.79 7.74 17.85
N GLU A 452 -1.69 7.19 18.34
CA GLU A 452 -0.86 6.23 17.59
C GLU A 452 -1.23 4.76 17.85
N THR A 453 -1.99 4.47 18.91
CA THR A 453 -2.35 3.10 19.30
C THR A 453 -3.65 2.64 18.61
N PRO A 454 -3.67 1.52 17.87
CA PRO A 454 -4.86 1.08 17.14
C PRO A 454 -6.01 0.67 18.07
N PRO A 455 -7.25 0.67 17.57
CA PRO A 455 -8.34 0.01 18.28
C PRO A 455 -8.06 -1.51 18.43
N ASN A 456 -8.43 -2.11 19.55
CA ASN A 456 -8.18 -3.52 19.94
C ASN A 456 -6.74 -3.86 20.39
N SER A 457 -5.90 -2.88 20.72
CA SER A 457 -4.51 -3.10 21.16
C SER A 457 -4.32 -2.89 22.67
N GLU A 458 -5.34 -3.23 23.45
CA GLU A 458 -5.41 -3.01 24.90
C GLU A 458 -5.28 -1.53 25.30
N LEU A 459 -5.76 -0.62 24.44
CA LEU A 459 -5.69 0.82 24.65
C LEU A 459 -6.32 1.20 25.99
N ALA A 460 -7.51 0.67 26.28
CA ALA A 460 -8.21 0.98 27.52
C ALA A 460 -7.38 0.62 28.77
N ARG A 461 -6.73 -0.55 28.78
CA ARG A 461 -5.89 -1.00 29.91
C ARG A 461 -4.63 -0.13 30.07
N LYS A 462 -3.98 0.22 28.96
CA LYS A 462 -2.80 1.09 28.95
C LYS A 462 -3.14 2.48 29.49
N VAL A 463 -4.28 3.05 29.04
CA VAL A 463 -4.77 4.35 29.49
C VAL A 463 -5.14 4.31 30.97
N GLN A 464 -5.88 3.29 31.42
CA GLN A 464 -6.24 3.13 32.84
C GLN A 464 -5.00 3.11 33.74
N TYR A 465 -4.00 2.30 33.40
CA TYR A 465 -2.74 2.24 34.16
C TYR A 465 -2.00 3.58 34.20
N MET A 466 -1.94 4.29 33.07
CA MET A 466 -1.33 5.62 33.04
C MET A 466 -2.06 6.64 33.92
N VAL A 467 -3.39 6.65 33.83
CA VAL A 467 -4.22 7.61 34.53
C VAL A 467 -4.21 7.34 36.04
N GLU A 468 -4.26 6.08 36.45
CA GLU A 468 -4.36 5.72 37.86
C GLU A 468 -3.03 5.89 38.61
N ASP A 469 -1.91 5.59 37.96
CA ASP A 469 -0.60 5.57 38.65
C ASP A 469 0.23 6.86 38.43
N PHE A 470 -0.06 7.66 37.40
CA PHE A 470 0.85 8.76 36.99
C PHE A 470 0.18 10.11 36.69
N ILE A 471 -1.15 10.20 36.61
CA ILE A 471 -1.83 11.44 36.20
C ILE A 471 -2.92 11.82 37.21
N ASP A 472 -2.73 12.96 37.86
CA ASP A 472 -3.77 13.57 38.69
C ASP A 472 -4.48 14.69 37.91
N PHE A 473 -5.70 14.41 37.44
CA PHE A 473 -6.52 15.40 36.76
C PHE A 473 -7.15 16.44 37.70
N THR A 474 -7.15 16.22 39.01
CA THR A 474 -7.66 17.20 39.98
C THR A 474 -6.71 18.38 40.15
N HIS A 475 -5.43 18.20 39.81
CA HIS A 475 -4.43 19.25 39.91
C HIS A 475 -4.58 20.31 38.80
N PRO A 476 -4.68 21.62 39.11
CA PRO A 476 -4.95 22.67 38.12
C PRO A 476 -3.94 22.76 36.97
N SER A 477 -2.67 22.49 37.25
CA SER A 477 -1.55 22.55 36.29
C SER A 477 -1.47 21.35 35.35
N THR A 478 -2.32 20.33 35.51
CA THR A 478 -2.31 19.15 34.63
C THR A 478 -2.74 19.54 33.22
N PRO A 479 -1.88 19.33 32.19
CA PRO A 479 -2.14 19.75 30.82
C PRO A 479 -3.00 18.71 30.10
N SER A 480 -4.24 18.51 30.55
CA SER A 480 -5.16 17.51 29.98
C SER A 480 -5.85 17.96 28.68
N ASN A 481 -5.50 19.13 28.16
CA ASN A 481 -6.10 19.69 26.95
C ASN A 481 -5.76 18.80 25.74
N GLY A 482 -6.72 18.55 24.85
CA GLY A 482 -6.45 17.76 23.65
C GLY A 482 -6.52 16.24 23.84
N LEU A 483 -6.75 15.73 25.06
CA LEU A 483 -6.81 14.28 25.34
C LEU A 483 -8.09 13.64 24.80
N LEU A 484 -9.23 14.30 24.99
CA LEU A 484 -10.53 13.81 24.54
C LEU A 484 -10.60 13.77 22.99
N GLU A 485 -10.00 14.75 22.33
CA GLU A 485 -9.83 14.85 20.88
C GLU A 485 -8.98 13.69 20.35
N ALA A 486 -7.91 13.34 21.07
CA ALA A 486 -7.00 12.28 20.68
C ALA A 486 -7.68 10.90 20.64
N CYS A 487 -8.68 10.65 21.51
CA CYS A 487 -9.50 9.44 21.42
C CYS A 487 -10.24 9.33 20.07
N ALA A 488 -10.56 10.46 19.43
CA ALA A 488 -11.30 10.53 18.18
C ALA A 488 -10.46 10.45 16.91
N TRP A 489 -9.12 10.38 17.05
CA TRP A 489 -8.17 10.31 15.95
C TRP A 489 -8.31 9.02 15.13
N GLY A 490 -8.22 9.13 13.79
CA GLY A 490 -8.17 7.97 12.88
C GLY A 490 -9.43 7.10 12.79
N THR A 491 -10.50 7.38 13.54
CA THR A 491 -11.71 6.55 13.57
C THR A 491 -12.69 6.92 12.46
N SER A 492 -13.18 5.94 11.69
CA SER A 492 -14.20 6.19 10.66
C SER A 492 -15.60 6.33 11.25
N ARG A 493 -15.95 5.52 12.26
CA ARG A 493 -17.20 5.57 13.04
C ARG A 493 -17.01 5.01 14.45
N PHE A 494 -17.49 5.69 15.50
CA PHE A 494 -17.42 5.19 16.89
C PHE A 494 -18.40 4.04 17.16
N SER A 495 -19.40 3.83 16.30
CA SER A 495 -20.37 2.73 16.38
C SER A 495 -19.86 1.39 15.86
N ASN A 496 -18.67 1.33 15.25
CA ASN A 496 -18.03 0.08 14.88
C ASN A 496 -17.44 -0.59 16.15
N VAL A 497 -17.60 -1.90 16.31
CA VAL A 497 -17.04 -2.71 17.42
C VAL A 497 -15.56 -2.40 17.66
N ALA A 498 -14.77 -2.19 16.60
CA ALA A 498 -13.36 -1.81 16.73
C ALA A 498 -13.19 -0.47 17.47
N ASN A 499 -14.06 0.52 17.26
CA ASN A 499 -13.94 1.86 17.83
C ASN A 499 -14.72 2.07 19.14
N GLN A 500 -15.39 1.02 19.63
CA GLN A 500 -16.10 1.04 20.91
C GLN A 500 -15.13 1.22 22.10
N GLU A 501 -13.95 0.60 22.05
CA GLU A 501 -12.89 0.76 23.07
C GLU A 501 -12.44 2.24 23.19
N ARG A 502 -12.39 2.97 22.06
CA ARG A 502 -12.03 4.39 22.06
C ARG A 502 -13.11 5.27 22.67
N LEU A 503 -14.38 4.92 22.46
CA LEU A 503 -15.50 5.60 23.09
C LEU A 503 -15.51 5.35 24.61
N GLU A 504 -15.25 4.13 25.04
CA GLU A 504 -15.14 3.79 26.46
C GLU A 504 -13.95 4.49 27.13
N THR A 505 -12.82 4.57 26.43
CA THR A 505 -11.65 5.33 26.88
C THR A 505 -11.96 6.83 27.00
N PHE A 506 -12.72 7.38 26.05
CA PHE A 506 -13.18 8.75 26.09
C PHE A 506 -14.08 9.02 27.30
N GLU A 507 -15.10 8.18 27.52
CA GLU A 507 -16.01 8.28 28.66
C GLU A 507 -15.25 8.15 29.99
N TYR A 508 -14.26 7.25 30.07
CA TYR A 508 -13.40 7.08 31.24
C TYR A 508 -12.55 8.33 31.54
N LEU A 509 -11.88 8.92 30.54
CA LEU A 509 -11.08 10.13 30.74
C LEU A 509 -11.94 11.32 31.19
N LEU A 510 -13.14 11.44 30.62
CA LEU A 510 -14.11 12.46 31.03
C LEU A 510 -14.51 12.27 32.51
N GLN A 511 -14.82 11.03 32.93
CA GLN A 511 -15.15 10.71 34.32
C GLN A 511 -13.99 11.02 35.27
N LYS A 512 -12.74 10.83 34.83
CA LYS A 512 -11.54 11.10 35.64
C LYS A 512 -11.20 12.59 35.73
N GLY A 513 -11.90 13.48 35.02
CA GLY A 513 -11.74 14.93 35.11
C GLY A 513 -10.84 15.54 34.04
N ALA A 514 -10.59 14.84 32.92
CA ALA A 514 -9.90 15.44 31.79
C ALA A 514 -10.67 16.68 31.29
N LYS A 515 -9.97 17.82 31.19
CA LYS A 515 -10.58 19.10 30.78
C LYS A 515 -11.24 18.99 29.41
N VAL A 516 -12.50 19.39 29.34
CA VAL A 516 -13.23 19.59 28.09
C VAL A 516 -12.86 20.97 27.54
N TYR A 517 -12.23 20.99 26.36
CA TYR A 517 -11.92 22.24 25.66
C TYR A 517 -13.14 22.70 24.81
N SER A 518 -13.16 23.97 24.41
CA SER A 518 -14.22 24.51 23.53
C SER A 518 -14.04 24.00 22.10
N GLY A 519 -14.97 23.18 21.58
CA GLY A 519 -14.98 22.77 20.16
C GLY A 519 -14.40 21.40 19.79
N VAL A 520 -14.37 20.49 20.75
CA VAL A 520 -13.43 19.37 20.79
C VAL A 520 -13.85 18.15 19.98
N VAL A 521 -15.14 17.82 19.96
CA VAL A 521 -15.58 16.58 19.30
C VAL A 521 -17.07 16.49 19.04
N ILE A 522 -17.89 17.47 19.43
CA ILE A 522 -19.36 17.33 19.35
C ILE A 522 -19.77 17.03 17.91
N ALA A 523 -19.42 17.87 16.94
CA ALA A 523 -19.77 17.65 15.55
C ALA A 523 -19.23 16.30 14.98
N PRO A 524 -17.95 15.92 15.17
CA PRO A 524 -17.46 14.58 14.79
C PRO A 524 -18.19 13.41 15.47
N LEU A 525 -18.55 13.53 16.76
CA LEU A 525 -19.31 12.52 17.49
C LEU A 525 -20.73 12.38 16.92
N ILE A 526 -21.34 13.52 16.56
CA ILE A 526 -22.63 13.56 15.90
C ILE A 526 -22.54 12.83 14.56
N LEU A 527 -21.62 13.24 13.67
CA LEU A 527 -21.38 12.64 12.33
C LEU A 527 -21.15 11.12 12.35
N ARG A 528 -20.72 10.59 13.48
CA ARG A 528 -20.44 9.16 13.69
C ARG A 528 -21.56 8.44 14.46
N GLU A 529 -22.71 9.07 14.63
CA GLU A 529 -23.91 8.56 15.31
C GLU A 529 -23.67 8.12 16.76
N SER A 530 -22.91 8.92 17.53
CA SER A 530 -22.65 8.65 18.95
C SER A 530 -23.89 8.83 19.84
N ARG A 531 -23.79 8.39 21.10
CA ARG A 531 -24.87 8.41 22.10
C ARG A 531 -25.28 9.86 22.42
N GLN A 532 -26.58 10.16 22.30
CA GLN A 532 -27.14 11.48 22.62
C GLN A 532 -26.83 11.94 24.06
N GLN A 533 -26.71 11.00 25.01
CA GLN A 533 -26.35 11.29 26.40
C GLN A 533 -24.92 11.84 26.52
N LEU A 534 -23.96 11.29 25.77
CA LEU A 534 -22.58 11.77 25.80
C LEU A 534 -22.45 13.21 25.30
N ILE A 535 -23.20 13.54 24.25
CA ILE A 535 -23.24 14.92 23.71
C ILE A 535 -23.76 15.89 24.78
N GLN A 536 -24.80 15.50 25.51
CA GLN A 536 -25.31 16.30 26.63
C GLN A 536 -24.23 16.51 27.69
N THR A 537 -23.60 15.43 28.15
CA THR A 537 -22.57 15.49 29.20
C THR A 537 -21.41 16.42 28.80
N LEU A 538 -21.02 16.42 27.52
CA LEU A 538 -19.96 17.31 27.03
C LEU A 538 -20.36 18.79 27.09
N ILE A 539 -21.58 19.12 26.69
CA ILE A 539 -22.07 20.50 26.73
C ILE A 539 -22.24 20.96 28.19
N ASP A 540 -22.79 20.10 29.06
CA ASP A 540 -22.91 20.37 30.50
C ASP A 540 -21.54 20.55 31.17
N ALA A 541 -20.50 19.85 30.66
CA ALA A 541 -19.12 20.00 31.10
C ALA A 541 -18.40 21.23 30.51
N GLY A 542 -19.11 22.08 29.75
CA GLY A 542 -18.59 23.35 29.23
C GLY A 542 -18.09 23.31 27.78
N ALA A 543 -18.40 22.27 27.00
CA ALA A 543 -18.11 22.27 25.58
C ALA A 543 -18.95 23.33 24.83
N ASP A 544 -18.29 24.12 23.99
CA ASP A 544 -18.95 25.11 23.14
C ASP A 544 -19.85 24.44 22.08
N ILE A 545 -21.15 24.71 22.15
CA ILE A 545 -22.18 24.21 21.24
C ILE A 545 -22.09 24.83 19.84
N HIS A 546 -21.38 25.95 19.67
CA HIS A 546 -21.22 26.69 18.42
C HIS A 546 -19.92 26.36 17.69
N ALA A 547 -18.97 25.70 18.35
CA ALA A 547 -17.65 25.53 17.81
C ALA A 547 -17.62 24.60 16.60
N TYR A 548 -16.84 25.00 15.59
CA TYR A 548 -16.59 24.17 14.40
C TYR A 548 -15.65 23.01 14.73
N SER A 549 -15.87 21.88 14.07
CA SER A 549 -14.94 20.76 14.08
C SER A 549 -13.56 21.16 13.54
N PHE A 550 -12.49 20.97 14.31
CA PHE A 550 -11.10 21.21 13.89
C PHE A 550 -10.43 19.93 13.40
N LEU A 551 -10.58 19.49 12.15
CA LEU A 551 -9.87 18.28 11.71
C LEU A 551 -9.32 18.35 10.28
N ASN A 552 -7.99 18.32 10.19
CA ASN A 552 -7.17 18.17 8.99
C ASN A 552 -7.02 16.67 8.62
N TYR A 553 -8.14 15.97 8.41
CA TYR A 553 -8.10 14.54 8.08
C TYR A 553 -7.95 14.28 6.58
N ARG A 554 -7.04 13.36 6.28
CA ARG A 554 -6.66 12.90 4.95
C ARG A 554 -7.70 11.94 4.35
N PHE A 555 -8.98 12.33 4.28
CA PHE A 555 -10.00 11.63 3.49
C PHE A 555 -11.02 12.60 2.88
N THR A 556 -11.57 12.19 1.75
CA THR A 556 -11.93 13.02 0.59
C THR A 556 -13.13 13.95 0.71
N PHE A 557 -13.85 14.00 1.84
CA PHE A 557 -14.99 14.93 2.00
C PHE A 557 -15.27 15.21 3.48
N GLN A 558 -14.79 16.33 4.03
CA GLN A 558 -15.56 17.09 5.04
C GLN A 558 -14.91 18.45 5.36
N ARG A 559 -15.74 19.49 5.23
CA ARG A 559 -15.46 20.87 5.67
C ARG A 559 -15.71 20.96 7.18
N PRO A 560 -15.07 21.88 7.92
CA PRO A 560 -15.46 22.23 9.28
C PRO A 560 -16.98 22.44 9.41
N VAL A 561 -17.61 21.82 10.41
CA VAL A 561 -19.06 21.95 10.67
C VAL A 561 -19.34 22.15 12.16
N THR A 562 -20.44 22.85 12.47
CA THR A 562 -20.97 22.99 13.83
C THR A 562 -21.76 21.74 14.25
N PRO A 563 -22.01 21.54 15.56
CA PRO A 563 -22.90 20.48 16.05
C PRO A 563 -24.27 20.45 15.38
N LEU A 564 -24.88 21.63 15.17
CA LEU A 564 -26.19 21.75 14.54
C LEU A 564 -26.14 21.38 13.05
N GLN A 565 -25.10 21.81 12.32
CA GLN A 565 -24.87 21.43 10.92
C GLN A 565 -24.65 19.91 10.79
N ALA A 566 -23.88 19.31 11.70
CA ALA A 566 -23.66 17.86 11.74
C ALA A 566 -24.97 17.08 11.98
N ALA A 567 -25.82 17.53 12.92
CA ALA A 567 -27.11 16.88 13.18
C ALA A 567 -28.06 16.95 11.98
N ALA A 568 -28.04 18.08 11.25
CA ALA A 568 -28.80 18.27 10.02
C ALA A 568 -28.31 17.36 8.89
N LEU A 569 -26.99 17.18 8.71
CA LEU A 569 -26.41 16.32 7.67
C LEU A 569 -26.80 14.84 7.83
N ILE A 570 -26.87 14.35 9.06
CA ILE A 570 -27.26 12.95 9.34
C ILE A 570 -28.78 12.76 9.29
N GLY A 571 -29.53 13.84 9.50
CA GLY A 571 -30.97 13.79 9.61
C GLY A 571 -31.45 13.29 10.97
N ASN A 572 -30.75 13.60 12.06
CA ASN A 572 -31.16 13.20 13.41
C ASN A 572 -32.12 14.25 14.03
N GLU A 573 -33.41 14.04 13.84
CA GLU A 573 -34.48 14.97 14.27
C GLU A 573 -34.44 15.26 15.78
N GLN A 574 -34.31 14.24 16.62
CA GLN A 574 -34.34 14.38 18.08
C GLN A 574 -33.14 15.17 18.59
N LEU A 575 -31.96 14.85 18.09
CA LEU A 575 -30.72 15.53 18.47
C LEU A 575 -30.71 16.98 18.00
N LEU A 576 -31.23 17.24 16.80
CA LEU A 576 -31.33 18.59 16.26
C LEU A 576 -32.23 19.49 17.13
N ARG A 577 -33.41 19.01 17.55
CA ARG A 577 -34.27 19.75 18.50
C ARG A 577 -33.53 20.03 19.80
N LYS A 578 -32.88 19.00 20.34
CA LYS A 578 -32.17 19.11 21.61
C LYS A 578 -31.03 20.13 21.56
N LEU A 579 -30.25 20.18 20.47
CA LEU A 579 -29.22 21.20 20.31
C LEU A 579 -29.81 22.62 20.25
N LEU A 580 -30.94 22.80 19.57
CA LEU A 580 -31.65 24.08 19.53
C LEU A 580 -32.17 24.48 20.92
N ASP A 581 -32.76 23.54 21.66
CA ASP A 581 -33.23 23.74 23.04
C ASP A 581 -32.07 24.14 23.99
N MET A 582 -30.86 23.67 23.70
CA MET A 582 -29.64 23.99 24.44
C MET A 582 -28.96 25.30 23.99
N GLY A 583 -29.59 26.04 23.06
CA GLY A 583 -29.12 27.35 22.62
C GLY A 583 -28.24 27.35 21.37
N ALA A 584 -28.19 26.28 20.58
CA ALA A 584 -27.44 26.29 19.32
C ALA A 584 -27.98 27.36 18.36
N GLU A 585 -27.08 28.18 17.81
CA GLU A 585 -27.44 29.24 16.86
C GLU A 585 -27.86 28.63 15.51
N VAL A 586 -29.13 28.81 15.15
CA VAL A 586 -29.71 28.26 13.91
C VAL A 586 -29.04 28.80 12.64
N ASN A 587 -28.61 30.06 12.67
CA ASN A 587 -28.00 30.79 11.56
C ASN A 587 -26.49 30.97 11.74
N GLN A 588 -25.81 30.08 12.49
CA GLN A 588 -24.37 30.16 12.62
C GLN A 588 -23.72 30.20 11.23
N ASN A 589 -22.84 31.19 11.01
CA ASN A 589 -22.16 31.37 9.74
C ASN A 589 -21.49 30.06 9.27
N PRO A 590 -21.46 29.76 7.98
CA PRO A 590 -20.68 28.64 7.47
C PRO A 590 -19.17 28.95 7.52
N SER A 591 -18.33 27.97 7.89
CA SER A 591 -16.86 28.07 7.83
C SER A 591 -16.24 26.79 7.29
N PRO A 592 -15.21 26.81 6.42
CA PRO A 592 -14.55 27.95 5.78
C PRO A 592 -15.35 28.47 4.57
N LYS A 593 -14.75 29.31 3.72
CA LYS A 593 -15.38 30.08 2.61
C LYS A 593 -16.30 29.30 1.65
N ASP A 594 -16.37 27.97 1.70
CA ASP A 594 -17.32 27.15 0.91
C ASP A 594 -18.33 26.33 1.77
N ALA A 595 -18.47 26.55 3.08
CA ALA A 595 -19.36 25.73 3.92
C ALA A 595 -20.86 26.07 3.77
N ALA A 596 -21.74 25.31 4.42
CA ALA A 596 -23.19 25.45 4.31
C ALA A 596 -23.83 25.63 5.70
N THR A 597 -24.95 26.36 5.79
CA THR A 597 -25.76 26.43 7.02
C THR A 597 -26.47 25.11 7.28
N ALA A 598 -27.02 24.92 8.49
CA ALA A 598 -27.78 23.71 8.82
C ALA A 598 -28.96 23.47 7.84
N LEU A 599 -29.64 24.55 7.43
CA LEU A 599 -30.72 24.49 6.43
C LEU A 599 -30.20 24.08 5.04
N GLN A 600 -29.10 24.68 4.57
CA GLN A 600 -28.48 24.31 3.29
C GLN A 600 -28.00 22.84 3.30
N CYS A 601 -27.42 22.37 4.41
CA CYS A 601 -27.00 20.97 4.60
C CYS A 601 -28.15 19.97 4.43
N ILE A 602 -29.27 20.16 5.13
CA ILE A 602 -30.41 19.23 5.03
C ILE A 602 -31.09 19.29 3.65
N CYS A 603 -31.04 20.45 2.97
CA CYS A 603 -31.53 20.60 1.60
C CYS A 603 -30.67 19.84 0.58
N GLN A 604 -29.37 19.65 0.83
CA GLN A 604 -28.49 18.84 -0.03
C GLN A 604 -28.80 17.33 0.04
N TRP A 605 -29.31 16.85 1.18
CA TRP A 605 -29.53 15.42 1.42
C TRP A 605 -30.53 14.82 0.42
N LYS A 606 -30.10 13.76 -0.28
CA LYS A 606 -30.92 13.00 -1.22
C LYS A 606 -31.58 11.84 -0.48
N ALA A 607 -32.86 12.00 -0.15
CA ALA A 607 -33.67 10.93 0.42
C ALA A 607 -33.89 9.82 -0.64
N ILE A 608 -33.67 8.57 -0.24
CA ILE A 608 -33.86 7.38 -1.07
C ILE A 608 -35.21 6.73 -0.75
N THR A 609 -35.62 6.75 0.52
CA THR A 609 -36.90 6.16 0.97
C THR A 609 -37.95 7.23 1.31
N PRO A 610 -39.26 6.88 1.27
CA PRO A 610 -40.32 7.81 1.70
C PRO A 610 -40.17 8.28 3.16
N GLU A 611 -39.71 7.41 4.05
CA GLU A 611 -39.48 7.73 5.46
C GLU A 611 -38.36 8.76 5.65
N GLU A 612 -37.26 8.62 4.89
CA GLU A 612 -36.19 9.60 4.83
C GLU A 612 -36.68 10.95 4.30
N GLY A 613 -37.56 10.93 3.28
CA GLY A 613 -38.21 12.13 2.76
C GLY A 613 -39.03 12.86 3.82
N LEU A 614 -39.86 12.13 4.57
CA LEU A 614 -40.64 12.70 5.68
C LEU A 614 -39.75 13.24 6.80
N ARG A 615 -38.68 12.52 7.16
CA ARG A 615 -37.71 12.96 8.17
C ARG A 615 -37.00 14.24 7.74
N ARG A 616 -36.58 14.33 6.47
CA ARG A 616 -35.98 15.53 5.89
C ARG A 616 -36.91 16.74 6.00
N LEU A 617 -38.18 16.56 5.63
CA LEU A 617 -39.18 17.62 5.71
C LEU A 617 -39.44 18.08 7.15
N ARG A 618 -39.48 17.15 8.12
CA ARG A 618 -39.61 17.50 9.54
C ARG A 618 -38.43 18.34 10.04
N ILE A 619 -37.20 17.96 9.67
CA ILE A 619 -35.99 18.70 10.07
C ILE A 619 -35.97 20.10 9.46
N ILE A 620 -36.33 20.24 8.17
CA ILE A 620 -36.45 21.55 7.52
C ILE A 620 -37.45 22.43 8.26
N LYS A 621 -38.63 21.90 8.59
CA LYS A 621 -39.64 22.63 9.37
C LYS A 621 -39.12 23.07 10.73
N ILE A 622 -38.46 22.17 11.47
CA ILE A 622 -37.88 22.50 12.78
C ILE A 622 -36.89 23.66 12.68
N LEU A 623 -35.98 23.63 11.68
CA LEU A 623 -35.02 24.71 11.48
C LEU A 623 -35.72 26.04 11.13
N LEU A 624 -36.73 26.01 10.26
CA LEU A 624 -37.49 27.21 9.88
C LEU A 624 -38.31 27.78 11.04
N ASP A 625 -38.92 26.92 11.86
CA ASP A 625 -39.69 27.31 13.05
C ASP A 625 -38.78 27.99 14.11
N HIS A 626 -37.48 27.65 14.12
CA HIS A 626 -36.47 28.30 14.97
C HIS A 626 -35.82 29.52 14.32
N GLY A 627 -36.29 29.98 13.15
CA GLY A 627 -35.83 31.20 12.50
C GLY A 627 -34.68 31.00 11.50
N ALA A 628 -34.52 29.81 10.92
CA ALA A 628 -33.50 29.58 9.89
C ALA A 628 -33.68 30.51 8.68
N GLU A 629 -32.60 31.19 8.29
CA GLU A 629 -32.58 32.14 7.18
C GLU A 629 -32.58 31.42 5.83
N VAL A 630 -33.70 31.52 5.12
CA VAL A 630 -33.92 30.88 3.81
C VAL A 630 -33.07 31.52 2.70
N ALA A 631 -32.84 32.83 2.81
CA ALA A 631 -32.09 33.63 1.84
C ALA A 631 -30.58 33.70 2.14
N THR A 632 -30.05 32.79 2.96
CA THR A 632 -28.61 32.77 3.25
C THR A 632 -27.81 32.64 1.95
N SER A 633 -26.90 33.58 1.72
CA SER A 633 -26.12 33.63 0.49
C SER A 633 -25.31 32.35 0.26
N PRO A 634 -25.15 31.91 -1.00
CA PRO A 634 -24.32 30.76 -1.31
C PRO A 634 -22.86 31.04 -0.94
N CYS A 635 -22.27 30.21 -0.08
CA CYS A 635 -20.88 30.40 0.34
C CYS A 635 -19.94 29.59 -0.58
N GLY A 636 -18.96 30.28 -1.15
CA GLY A 636 -17.85 29.66 -1.87
C GLY A 636 -18.00 29.61 -3.37
N ARG A 637 -16.96 29.16 -4.10
CA ARG A 637 -16.95 29.14 -5.59
C ARG A 637 -17.97 28.17 -6.23
N SER A 638 -18.60 27.34 -5.41
CA SER A 638 -19.65 26.39 -5.83
C SER A 638 -20.84 26.36 -4.86
N GLY A 639 -20.97 27.37 -3.98
CA GLY A 639 -22.06 27.46 -3.02
C GLY A 639 -23.43 27.55 -3.70
N ARG A 640 -24.43 26.93 -3.09
CA ARG A 640 -25.85 27.00 -3.52
C ARG A 640 -26.74 27.40 -2.36
N THR A 641 -27.82 28.12 -2.66
CA THR A 641 -28.90 28.40 -1.69
C THR A 641 -29.71 27.13 -1.40
N ALA A 642 -30.52 27.14 -0.33
CA ALA A 642 -31.41 26.03 0.00
C ALA A 642 -32.36 25.69 -1.18
N SER A 643 -32.90 26.70 -1.85
CA SER A 643 -33.80 26.54 -3.00
C SER A 643 -33.09 25.94 -4.22
N GLN A 644 -31.84 26.33 -4.47
CA GLN A 644 -31.02 25.77 -5.54
C GLN A 644 -30.67 24.29 -5.27
N HIS A 645 -30.38 23.92 -4.03
CA HIS A 645 -30.22 22.52 -3.65
C HIS A 645 -31.51 21.71 -3.85
N ALA A 646 -32.67 22.27 -3.47
CA ALA A 646 -33.97 21.65 -3.72
C ALA A 646 -34.23 21.44 -5.22
N ALA A 647 -33.86 22.41 -6.06
CA ALA A 647 -34.02 22.35 -7.51
C ALA A 647 -33.15 21.25 -8.16
N VAL A 648 -31.87 21.15 -7.78
CA VAL A 648 -30.96 20.09 -8.26
C VAL A 648 -31.47 18.71 -7.85
N GLN A 649 -31.94 18.57 -6.61
CA GLN A 649 -32.51 17.32 -6.13
C GLN A 649 -33.95 17.07 -6.61
N GLY A 650 -34.57 18.02 -7.34
CA GLY A 650 -35.97 18.01 -7.77
C GLY A 650 -36.95 17.68 -6.64
N SER A 651 -36.70 18.22 -5.44
CA SER A 651 -37.54 17.99 -4.27
C SER A 651 -38.64 19.05 -4.18
N LEU A 652 -39.78 18.80 -4.84
CA LEU A 652 -40.91 19.75 -4.91
C LEU A 652 -41.39 20.19 -3.53
N ASP A 653 -41.58 19.25 -2.60
CA ASP A 653 -42.07 19.54 -1.25
C ASP A 653 -41.14 20.51 -0.51
N VAL A 654 -39.82 20.34 -0.68
CA VAL A 654 -38.82 21.24 -0.09
C VAL A 654 -38.88 22.61 -0.75
N ALA A 655 -38.98 22.68 -2.07
CA ALA A 655 -39.08 23.96 -2.79
C ALA A 655 -40.34 24.74 -2.38
N ILE A 656 -41.49 24.07 -2.25
CA ILE A 656 -42.75 24.68 -1.80
C ILE A 656 -42.61 25.22 -0.37
N ILE A 657 -42.02 24.46 0.54
CA ILE A 657 -41.78 24.92 1.92
C ILE A 657 -40.88 26.15 1.92
N LEU A 658 -39.75 26.12 1.20
CA LEU A 658 -38.82 27.25 1.15
C LEU A 658 -39.49 28.51 0.57
N LEU A 659 -40.27 28.38 -0.52
CA LEU A 659 -41.03 29.50 -1.11
C LEU A 659 -42.07 30.07 -0.14
N HIS A 660 -42.77 29.20 0.61
CA HIS A 660 -43.74 29.64 1.60
C HIS A 660 -43.10 30.45 2.74
N HIS A 661 -41.87 30.09 3.12
CA HIS A 661 -41.07 30.80 4.12
C HIS A 661 -40.24 31.97 3.53
N GLY A 662 -40.60 32.45 2.34
CA GLY A 662 -40.03 33.67 1.75
C GLY A 662 -38.73 33.49 0.97
N ALA A 663 -38.40 32.28 0.51
CA ALA A 663 -37.30 32.09 -0.44
C ALA A 663 -37.54 32.94 -1.70
N ASN A 664 -36.53 33.70 -2.10
CA ASN A 664 -36.57 34.34 -3.41
C ASN A 664 -36.22 33.31 -4.49
N VAL A 665 -37.16 33.07 -5.39
CA VAL A 665 -37.04 32.10 -6.47
C VAL A 665 -35.91 32.44 -7.46
N ASN A 666 -35.50 33.72 -7.50
CA ASN A 666 -34.52 34.26 -8.45
C ASN A 666 -33.14 34.50 -7.83
N ASP A 667 -32.87 34.02 -6.61
CA ASP A 667 -31.55 34.17 -6.00
C ASP A 667 -30.45 33.50 -6.85
N ALA A 668 -29.37 34.25 -7.09
CA ALA A 668 -28.23 33.79 -7.87
C ALA A 668 -27.28 32.94 -7.02
N SER A 669 -26.73 31.87 -7.62
CA SER A 669 -25.66 31.07 -7.02
C SER A 669 -24.31 31.77 -7.19
N ALA A 670 -23.27 31.25 -6.51
CA ALA A 670 -21.91 31.72 -6.71
C ALA A 670 -21.34 31.46 -8.12
N ARG A 671 -22.05 30.66 -8.94
CA ARG A 671 -21.71 30.40 -10.35
C ARG A 671 -22.59 31.15 -11.32
N GLU A 672 -23.32 32.16 -10.86
CA GLU A 672 -24.19 32.93 -11.75
C GLU A 672 -25.28 32.03 -12.40
N GLU A 673 -25.84 31.13 -11.60
CA GLU A 673 -26.93 30.21 -11.99
C GLU A 673 -28.02 30.32 -10.92
N ASN A 674 -29.30 30.31 -11.29
CA ASN A 674 -30.39 30.26 -10.30
C ASN A 674 -31.10 28.90 -10.26
N ALA A 675 -32.14 28.76 -9.43
CA ALA A 675 -32.83 27.50 -9.23
C ALA A 675 -33.45 26.94 -10.53
N LEU A 676 -33.93 27.81 -11.42
CA LEU A 676 -34.54 27.42 -12.70
C LEU A 676 -33.49 26.84 -13.66
N ASP A 677 -32.34 27.51 -13.78
CA ASP A 677 -31.22 27.06 -14.62
C ASP A 677 -30.73 25.67 -14.20
N LEU A 678 -30.60 25.44 -12.88
CA LEU A 678 -30.18 24.17 -12.31
C LEU A 678 -31.22 23.05 -12.50
N ALA A 679 -32.51 23.35 -12.36
CA ALA A 679 -33.58 22.38 -12.60
C ALA A 679 -33.62 21.95 -14.07
N ALA A 680 -33.41 22.90 -14.99
CA ALA A 680 -33.34 22.66 -16.43
C ALA A 680 -32.10 21.84 -16.81
N LEU A 681 -30.92 22.18 -16.26
CA LEU A 681 -29.68 21.42 -16.43
C LEU A 681 -29.82 19.95 -16.00
N MET A 682 -30.51 19.70 -14.88
CA MET A 682 -30.73 18.36 -14.33
C MET A 682 -31.94 17.63 -14.94
N GLY A 683 -32.66 18.24 -15.88
CA GLY A 683 -33.84 17.65 -16.54
C GLY A 683 -35.05 17.44 -15.62
N ARG A 684 -35.19 18.22 -14.54
CA ARG A 684 -36.26 18.07 -13.54
C ARG A 684 -37.51 18.87 -13.96
N MET A 685 -38.27 18.33 -14.90
CA MET A 685 -39.39 19.04 -15.56
C MET A 685 -40.51 19.48 -14.61
N ASP A 686 -40.81 18.65 -13.61
CA ASP A 686 -41.77 18.94 -12.54
C ASP A 686 -41.33 20.13 -11.68
N MET A 687 -40.05 20.18 -11.34
CA MET A 687 -39.44 21.31 -10.63
C MET A 687 -39.40 22.57 -11.50
N VAL A 688 -39.08 22.47 -12.79
CA VAL A 688 -39.14 23.59 -13.73
C VAL A 688 -40.55 24.19 -13.74
N GLN A 689 -41.59 23.36 -13.86
CA GLN A 689 -42.97 23.83 -13.81
C GLN A 689 -43.31 24.52 -12.48
N CYS A 690 -42.88 23.96 -11.36
CA CYS A 690 -43.08 24.54 -10.03
C CYS A 690 -42.43 25.92 -9.89
N LEU A 691 -41.17 26.06 -10.34
CA LEU A 691 -40.43 27.32 -10.29
C LEU A 691 -41.04 28.37 -11.23
N LEU A 692 -41.47 27.99 -12.44
CA LEU A 692 -42.15 28.89 -13.38
C LEU A 692 -43.48 29.40 -12.81
N ASN A 693 -44.26 28.52 -12.16
CA ASN A 693 -45.49 28.92 -11.46
C ASN A 693 -45.22 29.92 -10.31
N ALA A 694 -44.00 29.93 -9.78
CA ALA A 694 -43.53 30.88 -8.78
C ALA A 694 -42.86 32.13 -9.40
N ASN A 695 -43.01 32.36 -10.72
CA ASN A 695 -42.41 33.46 -11.48
C ASN A 695 -40.87 33.46 -11.48
N ALA A 696 -40.26 32.27 -11.50
CA ALA A 696 -38.82 32.15 -11.74
C ALA A 696 -38.45 32.62 -13.15
N VAL A 697 -37.39 33.40 -13.27
CA VAL A 697 -36.70 33.70 -14.55
C VAL A 697 -35.35 33.00 -14.55
N SER A 698 -34.71 32.83 -15.71
CA SER A 698 -33.33 32.34 -15.80
C SER A 698 -32.35 33.44 -15.34
N TYR A 699 -31.19 33.07 -14.80
CA TYR A 699 -30.14 34.05 -14.48
C TYR A 699 -29.65 34.76 -15.75
N ARG A 700 -29.65 34.04 -16.88
CA ARG A 700 -29.47 34.62 -18.21
C ARG A 700 -30.83 34.67 -18.90
N PRO A 701 -31.66 35.68 -18.60
CA PRO A 701 -33.03 35.72 -19.09
C PRO A 701 -33.09 35.80 -20.63
N GLY A 702 -32.11 36.45 -21.26
CA GLY A 702 -32.12 36.69 -22.70
C GLY A 702 -33.40 37.37 -23.15
N ARG A 703 -33.95 37.02 -24.32
CA ARG A 703 -35.17 37.63 -24.86
C ARG A 703 -36.45 37.01 -24.30
N THR A 704 -36.40 35.74 -23.90
CA THR A 704 -37.60 35.02 -23.44
C THR A 704 -37.81 35.06 -21.93
N GLY A 705 -36.80 35.50 -21.18
CA GLY A 705 -36.74 35.32 -19.72
C GLY A 705 -36.12 33.99 -19.30
N TYR A 706 -35.91 33.05 -20.23
CA TYR A 706 -35.54 31.65 -19.96
C TYR A 706 -34.37 31.13 -20.83
N ASP A 707 -33.73 31.99 -21.61
CA ASP A 707 -32.76 31.56 -22.63
C ASP A 707 -31.59 30.76 -22.03
N GLY A 708 -31.10 31.14 -20.85
CA GLY A 708 -30.07 30.39 -20.12
C GLY A 708 -30.53 29.01 -19.67
N ALA A 709 -31.74 28.88 -19.13
CA ALA A 709 -32.31 27.59 -18.74
C ALA A 709 -32.48 26.65 -19.95
N ILE A 710 -32.88 27.20 -21.11
CA ILE A 710 -32.99 26.46 -22.38
C ILE A 710 -31.61 26.00 -22.87
N GLU A 711 -30.59 26.86 -22.76
CA GLU A 711 -29.21 26.52 -23.11
C GLU A 711 -28.69 25.37 -22.23
N TRP A 712 -28.90 25.44 -20.92
CA TRP A 712 -28.52 24.39 -19.98
C TRP A 712 -29.23 23.06 -20.24
N ALA A 713 -30.54 23.10 -20.53
CA ALA A 713 -31.30 21.90 -20.91
C ALA A 713 -30.77 21.24 -22.19
N ARG A 714 -30.20 22.02 -23.12
CA ARG A 714 -29.59 21.51 -24.37
C ARG A 714 -28.19 20.93 -24.16
N GLY A 715 -27.40 21.48 -23.23
CA GLY A 715 -26.03 21.03 -22.92
C GLY A 715 -25.95 19.79 -22.02
N GLY A 716 -26.99 19.48 -21.24
CA GLY A 716 -27.02 18.37 -20.28
C GLY A 716 -26.95 16.95 -20.87
N GLY A 717 -26.93 16.80 -22.20
CA GLY A 717 -26.78 15.52 -22.91
C GLY A 717 -25.34 15.01 -23.09
N GLY A 718 -24.32 15.78 -22.70
CA GLY A 718 -22.92 15.34 -22.76
C GLY A 718 -21.95 16.50 -22.65
N THR A 719 -20.99 16.37 -21.73
CA THR A 719 -19.84 17.26 -21.45
C THR A 719 -20.16 18.64 -20.85
N SER A 720 -19.68 18.82 -19.63
CA SER A 720 -19.54 20.11 -18.93
C SER A 720 -18.73 21.11 -19.78
N PRO A 721 -19.28 22.29 -20.11
CA PRO A 721 -18.49 23.38 -20.68
C PRO A 721 -17.84 24.19 -19.55
N SER A 722 -16.55 24.50 -19.74
CA SER A 722 -15.68 25.41 -18.95
C SER A 722 -15.03 24.87 -17.66
N GLN A 723 -13.93 24.12 -17.84
CA GLN A 723 -12.65 24.62 -17.34
C GLN A 723 -12.12 25.62 -18.38
N SER A 724 -12.09 26.89 -18.01
CA SER A 724 -11.23 27.93 -18.60
C SER A 724 -10.87 28.91 -17.50
#